data_AF-A0A7G2EUS9-F1
#
_entry.id   AF-A0A7G2EUS9-F1
#
_cell.length_a   1.000
_cell.length_b   1.000
_cell.length_c   1.000
_cell.angle_alpha   90.00
_cell.angle_beta   90.00
_cell.angle_gamma   90.00
#
_symmetry.space_group_name_H-M   'P 1'
#
loop_
_entity.id
_entity.type
_entity.pdbx_description
1 polymer ?
#
loop_
_entity_poly.entity_id
_entity_poly.type
_entity_poly.pdbx_seq_one_letter_code
_entity_poly.pdbx_strand_id
1 'polypeptide(L)'
;MDLFKCVMMIMVLVVSCGEAVSGAKFDELYRSSWAMDHCVNEGEVTKLKLDNYSGAGFESRSKYLFGKVSIQIKLVEGDSAGTVTAFYMSSDGPNHNEFDFEFLGNTTGEPYIVQTNIYVNGVGNREQRLNLWFDPTTEFHTYSILWSKRSVVFMVDETPIRVQKNLEEKGIPFAKDQAMGVYSSIWNADDWATQGGLVKTDWSHAPFVASYKEFQIDACEIPTTTDLSKCNGDQKFWWDEPTVSELSLHQNHQLIWVRANHMIYDYCFDATRISNLPDSLIHQILLLLPLESAAQASLLSKRWRSLFLSLPDLDFTSINDLKNPKSFSSNSIYKVLSLRSHRDSNNLRSLRFRVPVTFTSLNSLIRLAVTHQVQDLDIEVTTKDYFNFPRWIVTSQNLRALTLKSANLGFRLPPSSSARGGFQKLTSLSLSRVILHNQPCLSDFFTDPSFPLLEKLTLECCFGLKELKVSCRLLQEFSLKNSLQLEGLEVSGNKLQKLKVESCFYSYSEKSFVKINTPNLKTFLWNSNAVTTSVHFLDKLVCLRKAFVKVFWHHQDLNSQIQSLFTLLSGLCHSYKLQLGNQSVEILSSKKGLLKNHLLPFHNMRFLELQTRLNRHNVQTLSCLFKSCPMLNILTVKIIDDQTSERRQWNKDLWDMSNSEIQYWESQAYELESFLNHLEFVEIHGFVECENEMSLAIFLLRHGKALIKMTLRSSFLCRDSLRRQMIRSQLTGFSMASSKAKISFH
;
A
#
# COMPACT_ATOMS: atom_id res chain seq x y z
N MET A 1 13.76 -15.33 -60.60
CA MET A 1 12.90 -16.53 -60.45
C MET A 1 13.61 -17.49 -59.53
N ASP A 2 12.87 -18.24 -58.72
CA ASP A 2 13.35 -19.17 -57.68
C ASP A 2 13.57 -18.60 -56.27
N LEU A 3 12.48 -18.06 -55.71
CA LEU A 3 12.28 -18.00 -54.25
C LEU A 3 10.86 -18.46 -53.85
N PHE A 4 10.29 -19.42 -54.60
CA PHE A 4 8.92 -19.91 -54.38
C PHE A 4 8.82 -21.44 -54.21
N LYS A 5 9.94 -22.16 -54.06
CA LYS A 5 9.97 -23.63 -53.95
C LYS A 5 10.46 -24.21 -52.62
N CYS A 6 10.78 -23.39 -51.61
CA CYS A 6 11.27 -23.89 -50.32
C CYS A 6 10.24 -23.95 -49.17
N VAL A 7 8.97 -23.62 -49.39
CA VAL A 7 7.96 -23.58 -48.30
C VAL A 7 6.93 -24.72 -48.38
N MET A 8 7.01 -25.61 -49.38
CA MET A 8 5.99 -26.63 -49.62
C MET A 8 6.50 -28.07 -49.44
N MET A 9 7.26 -28.33 -48.38
CA MET A 9 7.64 -29.70 -48.01
C MET A 9 7.91 -29.77 -46.51
N ILE A 10 6.86 -30.09 -45.74
CA ILE A 10 6.78 -30.78 -44.44
C ILE A 10 5.34 -30.51 -43.91
N MET A 11 4.35 -31.15 -44.53
CA MET A 11 3.09 -31.50 -43.87
C MET A 11 3.15 -33.01 -43.68
N VAL A 12 3.83 -33.44 -42.61
CA VAL A 12 3.75 -34.81 -42.13
C VAL A 12 2.61 -34.84 -41.12
N LEU A 13 1.62 -35.68 -41.45
CA LEU A 13 0.48 -36.08 -40.64
C LEU A 13 0.91 -36.38 -39.20
N VAL A 14 0.45 -35.55 -38.25
CA VAL A 14 0.28 -35.98 -36.86
C VAL A 14 -1.20 -36.31 -36.70
N VAL A 15 -1.52 -37.58 -36.97
CA VAL A 15 -2.76 -38.18 -36.48
C VAL A 15 -2.59 -38.30 -34.97
N SER A 16 -3.09 -37.31 -34.23
CA SER A 16 -3.31 -37.42 -32.80
C SER A 16 -4.43 -38.44 -32.59
N CYS A 17 -4.08 -39.68 -32.22
CA CYS A 17 -5.03 -40.56 -31.55
C CYS A 17 -5.42 -39.86 -30.24
N GLY A 18 -6.56 -39.17 -30.24
CA GLY A 18 -7.24 -38.85 -29.00
C GLY A 18 -7.70 -40.17 -28.41
N GLU A 19 -7.15 -40.54 -27.25
CA GLU A 19 -7.75 -41.58 -26.43
C GLU A 19 -9.19 -41.12 -26.13
N ALA A 20 -10.17 -41.88 -26.61
CA ALA A 20 -11.55 -41.69 -26.20
C ALA A 20 -11.62 -42.01 -24.71
N VAL A 21 -11.73 -40.98 -23.87
CA VAL A 21 -12.06 -41.14 -22.46
C VAL A 21 -13.47 -41.69 -22.42
N SER A 22 -13.61 -43.01 -22.25
CA SER A 22 -14.89 -43.66 -22.00
C SER A 22 -15.49 -43.07 -20.72
N GLY A 23 -16.72 -42.54 -20.78
CA GLY A 23 -17.43 -42.12 -19.57
C GLY A 23 -17.56 -43.25 -18.56
N ALA A 24 -17.56 -42.88 -17.28
CA ALA A 24 -17.74 -43.84 -16.20
C ALA A 24 -19.21 -44.27 -16.11
N LYS A 25 -19.46 -45.46 -15.54
CA LYS A 25 -20.84 -45.89 -15.28
C LYS A 25 -21.45 -45.05 -14.15
N PHE A 26 -22.76 -44.81 -14.22
CA PHE A 26 -23.47 -44.04 -13.20
C PHE A 26 -23.14 -44.49 -11.77
N ASP A 27 -23.24 -45.79 -11.49
CA ASP A 27 -23.07 -46.33 -10.13
C ASP A 27 -21.64 -46.20 -9.56
N GLU A 28 -20.64 -45.97 -10.43
CA GLU A 28 -19.24 -45.77 -10.03
C GLU A 28 -19.03 -44.39 -9.40
N LEU A 29 -19.66 -43.36 -9.98
CA LEU A 29 -19.48 -41.97 -9.57
C LEU A 29 -20.65 -41.41 -8.74
N TYR A 30 -21.86 -41.95 -8.93
CA TYR A 30 -23.10 -41.39 -8.41
C TYR A 30 -23.94 -42.42 -7.65
N ARG A 31 -24.93 -41.90 -6.92
CA ARG A 31 -26.02 -42.65 -6.29
C ARG A 31 -27.31 -41.85 -6.37
N SER A 32 -28.46 -42.51 -6.45
CA SER A 32 -29.75 -41.83 -6.31
C SER A 32 -29.85 -41.18 -4.92
N SER A 33 -30.26 -39.91 -4.87
CA SER A 33 -30.43 -39.13 -3.65
C SER A 33 -31.90 -39.00 -3.24
N TRP A 34 -32.83 -39.12 -4.18
CA TRP A 34 -34.28 -39.04 -3.95
C TRP A 34 -35.07 -39.88 -4.97
N ALA A 35 -36.17 -40.47 -4.51
CA ALA A 35 -37.12 -41.29 -5.30
C ALA A 35 -36.43 -42.31 -6.21
N MET A 36 -35.93 -43.40 -5.60
CA MET A 36 -35.14 -44.43 -6.30
C MET A 36 -35.90 -45.12 -7.44
N ASP A 37 -37.23 -45.16 -7.38
CA ASP A 37 -38.11 -45.69 -8.44
C ASP A 37 -38.26 -44.74 -9.65
N HIS A 38 -37.91 -43.46 -9.47
CA HIS A 38 -37.90 -42.42 -10.52
C HIS A 38 -36.51 -42.14 -11.09
N CYS A 39 -35.46 -42.82 -10.58
CA CYS A 39 -34.10 -42.82 -11.11
C CYS A 39 -33.80 -44.21 -11.70
N VAL A 40 -33.91 -44.35 -13.02
CA VAL A 40 -33.82 -45.64 -13.70
C VAL A 40 -32.57 -45.70 -14.57
N ASN A 41 -31.76 -46.74 -14.38
CA ASN A 41 -30.59 -47.02 -15.22
C ASN A 41 -30.96 -48.03 -16.33
N GLU A 42 -30.88 -47.61 -17.58
CA GLU A 42 -31.12 -48.42 -18.79
C GLU A 42 -29.81 -48.52 -19.59
N GLY A 43 -29.00 -49.54 -19.29
CA GLY A 43 -27.68 -49.69 -19.88
C GLY A 43 -26.73 -48.57 -19.42
N GLU A 44 -26.26 -47.74 -20.35
CA GLU A 44 -25.38 -46.59 -20.08
C GLU A 44 -26.17 -45.28 -19.86
N VAL A 45 -27.49 -45.30 -20.02
CA VAL A 45 -28.35 -44.12 -19.87
C VAL A 45 -29.08 -44.17 -18.53
N THR A 46 -28.95 -43.11 -17.74
CA THR A 46 -29.75 -42.89 -16.53
C THR A 46 -30.90 -41.94 -16.86
N LYS A 47 -32.11 -42.25 -16.43
CA LYS A 47 -33.30 -41.42 -16.62
C LYS A 47 -33.85 -40.94 -15.29
N LEU A 48 -34.08 -39.64 -15.17
CA LEU A 48 -34.84 -39.06 -14.07
C LEU A 48 -36.26 -38.75 -14.54
N LYS A 49 -37.24 -39.20 -13.78
CA LYS A 49 -38.67 -38.99 -14.05
C LYS A 49 -39.26 -38.00 -13.07
N LEU A 50 -40.16 -37.17 -13.56
CA LEU A 50 -41.02 -36.31 -12.77
C LEU A 50 -42.48 -36.60 -13.13
N ASP A 51 -43.28 -36.86 -12.12
CA ASP A 51 -44.74 -36.91 -12.20
C ASP A 51 -45.38 -36.17 -11.02
N ASN A 52 -46.71 -36.24 -10.92
CA ASN A 52 -47.46 -35.50 -9.91
C ASN A 52 -47.26 -36.04 -8.47
N TYR A 53 -46.55 -37.15 -8.30
CA TYR A 53 -46.22 -37.71 -6.99
C TYR A 53 -44.81 -37.31 -6.55
N SER A 54 -43.81 -37.42 -7.44
CA SER A 54 -42.42 -37.11 -7.09
C SER A 54 -41.59 -36.67 -8.29
N GLY A 55 -40.59 -35.84 -8.01
CA GLY A 55 -39.40 -35.72 -8.85
C GLY A 55 -38.34 -36.77 -8.50
N ALA A 56 -37.13 -36.59 -9.01
CA ALA A 56 -36.01 -37.48 -8.74
C ALA A 56 -34.68 -36.73 -8.71
N GLY A 57 -33.67 -37.33 -8.07
CA GLY A 57 -32.33 -36.78 -8.06
C GLY A 57 -31.25 -37.81 -7.79
N PHE A 58 -30.02 -37.44 -8.15
CA PHE A 58 -28.80 -38.17 -7.83
C PHE A 58 -27.70 -37.22 -7.35
N GLU A 59 -26.74 -37.77 -6.63
CA GLU A 59 -25.56 -37.08 -6.11
C GLU A 59 -24.30 -37.91 -6.31
N SER A 60 -23.15 -37.23 -6.42
CA SER A 60 -21.85 -37.90 -6.49
C SER A 60 -21.51 -38.56 -5.16
N ARG A 61 -20.80 -39.69 -5.22
CA ARG A 61 -20.37 -40.43 -4.02
C ARG A 61 -19.35 -39.64 -3.18
N SER A 62 -18.56 -38.82 -3.84
CA SER A 62 -17.51 -38.02 -3.23
C SER A 62 -17.72 -36.53 -3.47
N LYS A 63 -16.97 -35.71 -2.73
CA LYS A 63 -16.90 -34.27 -2.92
C LYS A 63 -15.57 -33.89 -3.54
N TYR A 64 -15.57 -32.76 -4.24
CA TYR A 64 -14.43 -32.33 -5.03
C TYR A 64 -14.07 -30.88 -4.72
N LEU A 65 -12.79 -30.56 -4.80
CA LEU A 65 -12.28 -29.20 -4.73
C LEU A 65 -11.45 -28.92 -5.98
N PHE A 66 -12.01 -28.11 -6.89
CA PHE A 66 -11.48 -27.86 -8.24
C PHE A 66 -11.49 -29.10 -9.16
N GLY A 67 -11.53 -28.85 -10.47
CA GLY A 67 -11.62 -29.87 -11.51
C GLY A 67 -12.61 -29.51 -12.62
N LYS A 68 -12.82 -30.45 -13.54
CA LYS A 68 -13.87 -30.41 -14.57
C LYS A 68 -14.87 -31.52 -14.33
N VAL A 69 -16.15 -31.17 -14.27
CA VAL A 69 -17.27 -32.12 -14.27
C VAL A 69 -18.02 -31.98 -15.59
N SER A 70 -18.37 -33.10 -16.23
CA SER A 70 -19.12 -33.12 -17.48
C SER A 70 -20.15 -34.23 -17.48
N ILE A 71 -21.36 -33.94 -17.95
CA ILE A 71 -22.41 -34.94 -18.17
C ILE A 71 -23.08 -34.64 -19.51
N GLN A 72 -23.43 -35.68 -20.26
CA GLN A 72 -24.31 -35.53 -21.41
C GLN A 72 -25.77 -35.62 -20.97
N ILE A 73 -26.55 -34.58 -21.30
CA ILE A 73 -27.95 -34.47 -20.92
C ILE A 73 -28.79 -34.33 -22.18
N LYS A 74 -29.92 -35.04 -22.20
CA LYS A 74 -31.01 -34.82 -23.15
C LYS A 74 -32.27 -34.47 -22.36
N LEU A 75 -32.85 -33.32 -22.66
CA LEU A 75 -33.96 -32.72 -21.90
C LEU A 75 -35.31 -33.33 -22.27
N VAL A 76 -36.35 -32.92 -21.52
CA VAL A 76 -37.72 -33.41 -21.68
C VAL A 76 -38.29 -32.96 -23.02
N GLU A 77 -38.74 -33.92 -23.83
CA GLU A 77 -39.41 -33.66 -25.11
C GLU A 77 -40.86 -33.19 -24.91
N GLY A 78 -41.37 -32.36 -25.84
CA GLY A 78 -42.75 -31.90 -25.83
C GLY A 78 -43.00 -30.76 -24.84
N ASP A 79 -44.15 -30.79 -24.17
CA ASP A 79 -44.48 -29.79 -23.16
C ASP A 79 -43.74 -30.11 -21.86
N SER A 80 -42.87 -29.19 -21.45
CA SER A 80 -42.08 -29.29 -20.22
C SER A 80 -42.29 -28.08 -19.33
N ALA A 81 -43.33 -27.27 -19.57
CA ALA A 81 -43.58 -26.06 -18.81
C ALA A 81 -43.68 -26.34 -17.29
N GLY A 82 -43.15 -25.42 -16.49
CA GLY A 82 -43.06 -25.53 -15.03
C GLY A 82 -42.02 -26.53 -14.52
N THR A 83 -41.37 -27.32 -15.38
CA THR A 83 -40.31 -28.27 -14.95
C THR A 83 -38.93 -27.62 -14.96
N VAL A 84 -38.07 -28.03 -14.02
CA VAL A 84 -36.65 -27.71 -14.00
C VAL A 84 -35.85 -28.99 -13.95
N THR A 85 -35.00 -29.18 -14.95
CA THR A 85 -33.90 -30.16 -14.89
C THR A 85 -32.65 -29.42 -14.44
N ALA A 86 -31.99 -29.87 -13.37
CA ALA A 86 -30.82 -29.19 -12.81
C ALA A 86 -29.58 -30.08 -12.89
N PHE A 87 -28.41 -29.49 -13.15
CA PHE A 87 -27.09 -30.10 -13.04
C PHE A 87 -26.18 -29.10 -12.33
N TYR A 88 -25.74 -29.42 -11.12
CA TYR A 88 -25.09 -28.42 -10.27
C TYR A 88 -24.04 -29.03 -9.35
N MET A 89 -23.19 -28.16 -8.82
CA MET A 89 -22.25 -28.51 -7.75
C MET A 89 -22.61 -27.70 -6.51
N SER A 90 -22.66 -28.33 -5.32
CA SER A 90 -23.01 -27.61 -4.08
C SER A 90 -22.27 -28.16 -2.85
N SER A 91 -21.95 -27.28 -1.89
CA SER A 91 -21.41 -27.64 -0.57
C SER A 91 -22.52 -27.65 0.49
N ASP A 92 -22.21 -28.12 1.71
CA ASP A 92 -23.25 -28.27 2.73
C ASP A 92 -23.53 -26.96 3.50
N GLY A 93 -24.78 -26.82 3.95
CA GLY A 93 -25.16 -25.86 4.97
C GLY A 93 -25.62 -24.50 4.43
N PRO A 94 -25.93 -23.55 5.34
CA PRO A 94 -26.54 -22.27 4.96
C PRO A 94 -25.58 -21.30 4.26
N ASN A 95 -24.27 -21.49 4.44
CA ASN A 95 -23.22 -20.70 3.80
C ASN A 95 -22.56 -21.46 2.65
N HIS A 96 -23.33 -22.27 1.90
CA HIS A 96 -22.79 -23.10 0.84
C HIS A 96 -22.25 -22.28 -0.33
N ASN A 97 -21.31 -22.87 -1.06
CA ASN A 97 -20.97 -22.48 -2.41
C ASN A 97 -21.75 -23.39 -3.37
N GLU A 98 -22.21 -22.84 -4.50
CA GLU A 98 -22.97 -23.62 -5.47
C GLU A 98 -22.84 -23.05 -6.89
N PHE A 99 -22.81 -23.94 -7.89
CA PHE A 99 -22.72 -23.63 -9.32
C PHE A 99 -23.80 -24.38 -10.08
N ASP A 100 -24.68 -23.63 -10.75
CA ASP A 100 -25.92 -24.21 -11.28
C ASP A 100 -25.96 -24.18 -12.81
N PHE A 101 -26.36 -25.30 -13.41
CA PHE A 101 -27.14 -25.33 -14.63
C PHE A 101 -28.58 -25.70 -14.29
N GLU A 102 -29.52 -24.85 -14.68
CA GLU A 102 -30.96 -25.11 -14.56
C GLU A 102 -31.61 -24.95 -15.93
N PHE A 103 -32.15 -26.04 -16.45
CA PHE A 103 -32.87 -26.09 -17.71
C PHE A 103 -34.35 -25.88 -17.43
N LEU A 104 -34.83 -24.68 -17.76
CA LEU A 104 -36.21 -24.27 -17.53
C LEU A 104 -37.05 -24.74 -18.71
N GLY A 105 -37.96 -25.67 -18.44
CA GLY A 105 -38.86 -26.20 -19.44
C GLY A 105 -39.84 -25.17 -19.97
N ASN A 106 -40.44 -25.48 -21.11
CA ASN A 106 -41.30 -24.57 -21.83
C ASN A 106 -42.46 -25.31 -22.51
N THR A 107 -43.44 -24.57 -23.00
CA THR A 107 -44.55 -25.14 -23.77
C THR A 107 -44.04 -25.71 -25.09
N THR A 108 -44.74 -26.71 -25.63
CA THR A 108 -44.36 -27.36 -26.89
C THR A 108 -44.06 -26.34 -28.01
N GLY A 109 -42.88 -26.45 -28.63
CA GLY A 109 -42.45 -25.60 -29.74
C GLY A 109 -41.71 -24.31 -29.33
N GLU A 110 -41.71 -23.95 -28.04
CA GLU A 110 -40.94 -22.82 -27.52
C GLU A 110 -39.55 -23.28 -27.02
N PRO A 111 -38.52 -22.42 -27.11
CA PRO A 111 -37.16 -22.82 -26.75
C PRO A 111 -37.00 -23.02 -25.24
N TYR A 112 -36.16 -24.00 -24.89
CA TYR A 112 -35.64 -24.13 -23.52
C TYR A 112 -34.77 -22.94 -23.13
N ILE A 113 -34.85 -22.55 -21.86
CA ILE A 113 -33.95 -21.56 -21.26
C ILE A 113 -32.94 -22.28 -20.38
N VAL A 114 -31.66 -21.99 -20.58
CA VAL A 114 -30.59 -22.40 -19.66
C VAL A 114 -30.30 -21.24 -18.72
N GLN A 115 -30.54 -21.45 -17.44
CA GLN A 115 -30.11 -20.56 -16.37
C GLN A 115 -28.80 -21.08 -15.79
N THR A 116 -27.84 -20.18 -15.58
CA THR A 116 -26.68 -20.43 -14.74
C THR A 116 -26.71 -19.54 -13.51
N ASN A 117 -26.29 -20.05 -12.36
CA ASN A 117 -26.18 -19.28 -11.13
C ASN A 117 -24.90 -19.65 -10.36
N ILE A 118 -24.49 -18.76 -9.47
CA ILE A 118 -23.30 -18.94 -8.63
C ILE A 118 -23.61 -18.40 -7.23
N TYR A 119 -23.57 -19.29 -6.25
CA TYR A 119 -23.60 -18.97 -4.82
C TYR A 119 -22.18 -18.99 -4.26
N VAL A 120 -21.88 -17.98 -3.45
CA VAL A 120 -20.65 -17.95 -2.64
C VAL A 120 -21.04 -17.58 -1.22
N ASN A 121 -20.69 -18.44 -0.25
CA ASN A 121 -21.03 -18.28 1.16
C ASN A 121 -22.53 -18.03 1.41
N GLY A 122 -23.39 -18.81 0.74
CA GLY A 122 -24.86 -18.76 0.85
C GLY A 122 -25.52 -17.60 0.09
N VAL A 123 -24.74 -16.76 -0.59
CA VAL A 123 -25.27 -15.62 -1.35
C VAL A 123 -25.23 -15.93 -2.84
N GLY A 124 -26.40 -16.14 -3.45
CA GLY A 124 -26.61 -16.28 -4.89
C GLY A 124 -26.86 -14.93 -5.58
N ASN A 125 -27.99 -14.82 -6.29
CA ASN A 125 -28.39 -13.65 -7.06
C ASN A 125 -27.44 -13.33 -8.22
N ARG A 126 -26.94 -14.35 -8.93
CA ARG A 126 -26.02 -14.17 -10.06
C ARG A 126 -26.54 -14.90 -11.30
N GLU A 127 -27.83 -14.79 -11.55
CA GLU A 127 -28.48 -15.50 -12.64
C GLU A 127 -28.05 -14.93 -14.00
N GLN A 128 -27.72 -15.82 -14.94
CA GLN A 128 -27.64 -15.51 -16.37
C GLN A 128 -28.52 -16.51 -17.12
N ARG A 129 -29.35 -16.05 -18.05
CA ARG A 129 -30.28 -16.89 -18.82
C ARG A 129 -30.00 -16.76 -20.31
N LEU A 130 -29.97 -17.89 -21.01
CA LEU A 130 -29.74 -17.94 -22.45
C LEU A 130 -30.56 -19.04 -23.13
N ASN A 131 -30.87 -18.85 -24.41
CA ASN A 131 -31.37 -19.91 -25.27
C ASN A 131 -30.20 -20.71 -25.88
N LEU A 132 -30.42 -21.98 -26.22
CA LEU A 132 -29.41 -22.78 -26.93
C LEU A 132 -29.51 -22.58 -28.44
N TRP A 133 -28.41 -22.83 -29.16
CA TRP A 133 -28.31 -22.78 -30.62
C TRP A 133 -28.69 -24.10 -31.30
N PHE A 134 -29.32 -25.00 -30.55
CA PHE A 134 -29.81 -26.31 -30.96
C PHE A 134 -31.02 -26.69 -30.08
N ASP A 135 -31.75 -27.74 -30.45
CA ASP A 135 -32.84 -28.29 -29.66
C ASP A 135 -32.30 -29.35 -28.66
N PRO A 136 -32.25 -29.04 -27.35
CA PRO A 136 -31.67 -29.92 -26.34
C PRO A 136 -32.53 -31.16 -25.99
N THR A 137 -33.71 -31.30 -26.59
CA THR A 137 -34.61 -32.44 -26.39
C THR A 137 -34.35 -33.58 -27.38
N THR A 138 -33.69 -33.28 -28.51
CA THR A 138 -33.51 -34.22 -29.62
C THR A 138 -32.28 -35.11 -29.47
N GLU A 139 -31.14 -34.51 -29.14
CA GLU A 139 -29.85 -35.19 -29.00
C GLU A 139 -29.22 -34.94 -27.63
N PHE A 140 -28.24 -35.76 -27.28
CA PHE A 140 -27.44 -35.56 -26.07
C PHE A 140 -26.38 -34.48 -26.31
N HIS A 141 -26.33 -33.48 -25.42
CA HIS A 141 -25.32 -32.43 -25.42
C HIS A 141 -24.52 -32.45 -24.13
N THR A 142 -23.24 -32.08 -24.21
CA THR A 142 -22.32 -32.10 -23.07
C THR A 142 -22.40 -30.78 -22.32
N TYR A 143 -22.73 -30.86 -21.03
CA TYR A 143 -22.74 -29.71 -20.13
C TYR A 143 -21.62 -29.88 -19.11
N SER A 144 -20.76 -28.86 -19.01
CA SER A 144 -19.55 -28.94 -18.19
C SER A 144 -19.36 -27.73 -17.29
N ILE A 145 -18.86 -27.97 -16.08
CA ILE A 145 -18.38 -26.95 -15.14
C ILE A 145 -16.89 -27.19 -14.92
N LEU A 146 -16.05 -26.25 -15.35
CA LEU A 146 -14.63 -26.21 -15.03
C LEU A 146 -14.39 -25.22 -13.90
N TRP A 147 -13.92 -25.70 -12.77
CA TRP A 147 -13.67 -24.91 -11.57
C TRP A 147 -12.20 -25.01 -11.16
N SER A 148 -11.55 -23.87 -11.03
CA SER A 148 -10.16 -23.74 -10.58
C SER A 148 -10.03 -22.63 -9.54
N LYS A 149 -8.83 -22.47 -8.98
CA LYS A 149 -8.50 -21.33 -8.10
C LYS A 149 -8.66 -19.97 -8.81
N ARG A 150 -8.65 -19.95 -10.15
CA ARG A 150 -8.66 -18.73 -10.96
C ARG A 150 -10.04 -18.36 -11.50
N SER A 151 -10.89 -19.35 -11.81
CA SER A 151 -12.21 -19.10 -12.38
C SER A 151 -13.14 -20.32 -12.31
N VAL A 152 -14.43 -20.05 -12.52
CA VAL A 152 -15.48 -21.03 -12.82
C VAL A 152 -15.95 -20.78 -14.25
N VAL A 153 -15.98 -21.81 -15.09
CA VAL A 153 -16.37 -21.75 -16.50
C VAL A 153 -17.49 -22.74 -16.76
N PHE A 154 -18.62 -22.25 -17.27
CA PHE A 154 -19.76 -23.05 -17.72
C PHE A 154 -19.64 -23.25 -19.23
N MET A 155 -19.79 -24.49 -19.70
CA MET A 155 -19.65 -24.84 -21.12
C MET A 155 -20.80 -25.72 -21.59
N VAL A 156 -21.15 -25.55 -22.87
CA VAL A 156 -22.06 -26.41 -23.63
C VAL A 156 -21.29 -26.88 -24.86
N ASP A 157 -21.08 -28.19 -25.01
CA ASP A 157 -20.26 -28.79 -26.07
C ASP A 157 -18.91 -28.07 -26.25
N GLU A 158 -18.16 -27.94 -25.14
CA GLU A 158 -16.88 -27.21 -25.03
C GLU A 158 -16.94 -25.70 -25.37
N THR A 159 -18.10 -25.15 -25.70
CA THR A 159 -18.32 -23.72 -25.97
C THR A 159 -18.61 -23.00 -24.65
N PRO A 160 -17.75 -22.07 -24.19
CA PRO A 160 -17.99 -21.35 -22.94
C PRO A 160 -19.19 -20.41 -23.08
N ILE A 161 -20.15 -20.55 -22.17
CA ILE A 161 -21.34 -19.69 -22.11
C ILE A 161 -21.23 -18.65 -21.00
N ARG A 162 -20.40 -18.93 -19.97
CA ARG A 162 -20.16 -18.03 -18.84
C ARG A 162 -18.81 -18.29 -18.20
N VAL A 163 -18.16 -17.21 -17.74
CA VAL A 163 -16.95 -17.27 -16.92
C VAL A 163 -17.08 -16.33 -15.72
N GLN A 164 -16.83 -16.86 -14.53
CA GLN A 164 -16.67 -16.09 -13.30
C GLN A 164 -15.19 -16.15 -12.88
N LYS A 165 -14.49 -15.02 -13.00
CA LYS A 165 -13.09 -14.92 -12.53
C LYS A 165 -13.04 -14.79 -11.00
N ASN A 166 -11.97 -15.31 -10.41
CA ASN A 166 -11.60 -15.01 -9.03
C ASN A 166 -11.14 -13.54 -8.96
N LEU A 167 -11.87 -12.73 -8.21
CA LEU A 167 -11.60 -11.31 -7.99
C LEU A 167 -11.51 -10.97 -6.50
N GLU A 168 -11.05 -11.91 -5.67
CA GLU A 168 -10.87 -11.72 -4.23
C GLU A 168 -9.92 -10.56 -3.90
N GLU A 169 -8.92 -10.30 -4.73
CA GLU A 169 -8.04 -9.12 -4.61
C GLU A 169 -8.80 -7.79 -4.71
N LYS A 170 -9.99 -7.80 -5.33
CA LYS A 170 -10.92 -6.66 -5.42
C LYS A 170 -12.05 -6.73 -4.38
N GLY A 171 -11.97 -7.65 -3.42
CA GLY A 171 -12.94 -7.83 -2.35
C GLY A 171 -14.21 -8.60 -2.76
N ILE A 172 -14.24 -9.25 -3.92
CA ILE A 172 -15.37 -10.07 -4.37
C ILE A 172 -15.13 -11.52 -3.91
N PRO A 173 -16.01 -12.12 -3.07
CA PRO A 173 -15.86 -13.50 -2.62
C PRO A 173 -15.82 -14.50 -3.80
N PHE A 174 -15.05 -15.58 -3.64
CA PHE A 174 -14.93 -16.65 -4.60
C PHE A 174 -14.97 -18.03 -3.91
N ALA A 175 -15.64 -19.00 -4.52
CA ALA A 175 -15.76 -20.36 -3.99
C ALA A 175 -14.43 -21.11 -4.15
N LYS A 176 -13.65 -21.23 -3.07
CA LYS A 176 -12.33 -21.90 -3.08
C LYS A 176 -12.05 -22.80 -1.87
N ASP A 177 -12.92 -22.76 -0.87
CA ASP A 177 -12.66 -23.23 0.49
C ASP A 177 -13.69 -24.27 0.97
N GLN A 178 -14.63 -24.67 0.11
CA GLN A 178 -15.62 -25.69 0.42
C GLN A 178 -15.68 -26.71 -0.71
N ALA A 179 -15.42 -27.98 -0.40
CA ALA A 179 -15.57 -29.07 -1.37
C ALA A 179 -17.05 -29.28 -1.69
N MET A 180 -17.36 -29.50 -2.97
CA MET A 180 -18.73 -29.62 -3.46
C MET A 180 -19.01 -31.02 -3.99
N GLY A 181 -20.21 -31.52 -3.73
CA GLY A 181 -20.75 -32.68 -4.44
C GLY A 181 -21.28 -32.26 -5.81
N VAL A 182 -21.45 -33.20 -6.72
CA VAL A 182 -22.07 -33.01 -8.04
C VAL A 182 -23.46 -33.63 -8.00
N TYR A 183 -24.48 -32.87 -8.39
CA TYR A 183 -25.87 -33.25 -8.26
C TYR A 183 -26.62 -33.08 -9.58
N SER A 184 -27.68 -33.85 -9.74
CA SER A 184 -28.70 -33.57 -10.73
C SER A 184 -30.07 -33.93 -10.20
N SER A 185 -31.09 -33.19 -10.66
CA SER A 185 -32.48 -33.45 -10.28
C SER A 185 -33.46 -32.98 -11.35
N ILE A 186 -34.68 -33.51 -11.30
CA ILE A 186 -35.83 -32.99 -12.05
C ILE A 186 -36.97 -32.74 -11.07
N TRP A 187 -37.56 -31.56 -11.12
CA TRP A 187 -38.59 -31.12 -10.17
C TRP A 187 -39.52 -30.05 -10.76
N ASN A 188 -40.66 -29.82 -10.10
CA ASN A 188 -41.63 -28.80 -10.49
C ASN A 188 -41.32 -27.46 -9.80
N ALA A 189 -41.25 -26.40 -10.60
CA ALA A 189 -40.87 -25.04 -10.20
C ALA A 189 -41.88 -24.01 -10.77
N ASP A 190 -43.16 -24.33 -10.65
CA ASP A 190 -44.30 -23.57 -11.19
C ASP A 190 -44.27 -22.08 -10.88
N ASP A 191 -43.73 -21.70 -9.73
CA ASP A 191 -43.73 -20.31 -9.28
C ASP A 191 -42.80 -19.39 -10.07
N TRP A 192 -41.86 -19.93 -10.86
CA TRP A 192 -40.87 -19.10 -11.54
C TRP A 192 -40.28 -19.65 -12.84
N ALA A 193 -40.32 -20.96 -13.10
CA ALA A 193 -39.54 -21.60 -14.17
C ALA A 193 -39.92 -21.10 -15.57
N THR A 194 -41.19 -21.21 -15.95
CA THR A 194 -41.64 -20.88 -17.31
C THR A 194 -42.32 -19.51 -17.32
N GLN A 195 -41.78 -18.59 -18.12
CA GLN A 195 -42.26 -17.20 -18.25
C GLN A 195 -42.40 -16.48 -16.89
N GLY A 196 -41.45 -16.71 -15.98
CA GLY A 196 -41.48 -16.11 -14.65
C GLY A 196 -42.60 -16.66 -13.75
N GLY A 197 -43.07 -17.88 -14.02
CA GLY A 197 -44.10 -18.58 -13.24
C GLY A 197 -45.54 -18.38 -13.73
N LEU A 198 -45.72 -17.76 -14.89
CA LEU A 198 -47.05 -17.56 -15.49
C LEU A 198 -47.62 -18.85 -16.09
N VAL A 199 -46.76 -19.72 -16.61
CA VAL A 199 -47.16 -21.02 -17.18
C VAL A 199 -46.78 -22.12 -16.22
N LYS A 200 -47.75 -22.98 -15.90
CA LYS A 200 -47.67 -24.04 -14.90
C LYS A 200 -47.51 -25.40 -15.56
N THR A 201 -47.02 -26.39 -14.83
CA THR A 201 -46.91 -27.77 -15.31
C THR A 201 -48.29 -28.37 -15.57
N ASP A 202 -48.50 -28.85 -16.80
CA ASP A 202 -49.62 -29.69 -17.15
C ASP A 202 -49.27 -31.16 -16.91
N TRP A 203 -49.67 -31.66 -15.74
CA TRP A 203 -49.41 -33.03 -15.30
C TRP A 203 -50.02 -34.11 -16.20
N SER A 204 -50.91 -33.79 -17.14
CA SER A 204 -51.40 -34.76 -18.12
C SER A 204 -50.32 -35.22 -19.11
N HIS A 205 -49.22 -34.48 -19.24
CA HIS A 205 -48.04 -34.84 -20.02
C HIS A 205 -46.99 -35.64 -19.23
N ALA A 206 -47.23 -35.95 -17.95
CA ALA A 206 -46.32 -36.78 -17.16
C ALA A 206 -46.29 -38.24 -17.67
N PRO A 207 -45.15 -38.96 -17.51
CA PRO A 207 -43.93 -38.52 -16.83
C PRO A 207 -43.04 -37.65 -17.72
N PHE A 208 -42.51 -36.58 -17.15
CA PHE A 208 -41.45 -35.78 -17.76
C PHE A 208 -40.10 -36.47 -17.53
N VAL A 209 -39.33 -36.71 -18.58
CA VAL A 209 -38.11 -37.55 -18.50
C VAL A 209 -36.89 -36.80 -19.00
N ALA A 210 -35.92 -36.57 -18.11
CA ALA A 210 -34.58 -36.12 -18.48
C ALA A 210 -33.62 -37.33 -18.52
N SER A 211 -32.79 -37.42 -19.56
CA SER A 211 -31.87 -38.54 -19.77
C SER A 211 -30.41 -38.09 -19.68
N TYR A 212 -29.57 -38.93 -19.09
CA TYR A 212 -28.19 -38.66 -18.75
C TYR A 212 -27.28 -39.80 -19.20
N LYS A 213 -26.08 -39.50 -19.70
CA LYS A 213 -25.02 -40.49 -19.99
C LYS A 213 -23.64 -39.82 -19.97
N GLU A 214 -22.60 -40.60 -20.20
CA GLU A 214 -21.21 -40.12 -20.31
C GLU A 214 -20.79 -39.28 -19.08
N PHE A 215 -20.91 -39.88 -17.90
CA PHE A 215 -20.58 -39.25 -16.63
C PHE A 215 -19.06 -39.11 -16.48
N GLN A 216 -18.56 -37.87 -16.35
CA GLN A 216 -17.14 -37.58 -16.23
C GLN A 216 -16.86 -36.61 -15.09
N ILE A 217 -16.03 -37.05 -14.13
CA ILE A 217 -15.48 -36.19 -13.07
C ILE A 217 -13.95 -36.32 -13.11
N ASP A 218 -13.29 -35.30 -13.64
CA ASP A 218 -11.84 -35.13 -13.58
C ASP A 218 -11.53 -33.99 -12.60
N ALA A 219 -11.53 -34.34 -11.31
CA ALA A 219 -11.49 -33.38 -10.22
C ALA A 219 -10.74 -33.90 -9.00
N CYS A 220 -10.26 -32.99 -8.14
CA CYS A 220 -9.54 -33.40 -6.94
C CYS A 220 -10.52 -33.82 -5.83
N GLU A 221 -10.57 -35.13 -5.59
CA GLU A 221 -11.47 -35.77 -4.62
C GLU A 221 -11.03 -35.54 -3.16
N ILE A 222 -12.00 -35.10 -2.33
CA ILE A 222 -11.91 -34.90 -0.88
C ILE A 222 -12.80 -35.93 -0.16
N PRO A 223 -12.20 -36.94 0.49
CA PRO A 223 -12.96 -38.04 1.13
C PRO A 223 -13.72 -37.64 2.41
N THR A 224 -13.31 -36.58 3.11
CA THR A 224 -13.94 -36.08 4.36
C THR A 224 -13.68 -34.58 4.55
N THR A 225 -14.65 -33.84 5.11
CA THR A 225 -14.79 -32.37 5.08
C THR A 225 -13.71 -31.53 5.79
N THR A 226 -12.61 -32.12 6.30
CA THR A 226 -11.64 -31.38 7.14
C THR A 226 -10.26 -31.19 6.53
N ASP A 227 -9.84 -31.96 5.53
CA ASP A 227 -8.49 -31.82 4.96
C ASP A 227 -8.50 -31.38 3.49
N LEU A 228 -8.59 -30.06 3.31
CA LEU A 228 -8.50 -29.40 1.99
C LEU A 228 -7.04 -29.26 1.50
N SER A 229 -6.04 -29.64 2.31
CA SER A 229 -4.63 -29.43 1.97
C SER A 229 -4.18 -30.25 0.77
N LYS A 230 -4.82 -31.38 0.49
CA LYS A 230 -4.54 -32.24 -0.68
C LYS A 230 -4.72 -31.48 -2.00
N CYS A 231 -5.85 -30.81 -2.18
CA CYS A 231 -6.18 -30.07 -3.40
C CYS A 231 -5.61 -28.64 -3.41
N ASN A 232 -5.24 -28.12 -2.23
CA ASN A 232 -4.62 -26.80 -2.09
C ASN A 232 -3.07 -26.81 -2.03
N GLY A 233 -2.45 -27.98 -1.89
CA GLY A 233 -1.00 -28.16 -1.75
C GLY A 233 -0.23 -28.17 -3.06
N ASP A 234 0.98 -28.73 -3.03
CA ASP A 234 1.96 -28.71 -4.14
C ASP A 234 1.65 -29.70 -5.30
N GLN A 235 0.53 -30.42 -5.23
CA GLN A 235 0.12 -31.34 -6.29
C GLN A 235 -0.26 -30.54 -7.55
N LYS A 236 0.33 -30.92 -8.69
CA LYS A 236 0.06 -30.27 -9.98
C LYS A 236 -1.16 -30.90 -10.65
N PHE A 237 -2.16 -30.09 -10.92
CA PHE A 237 -3.32 -30.46 -11.73
C PHE A 237 -3.30 -29.71 -13.06
N TRP A 238 -3.83 -30.32 -14.12
CA TRP A 238 -3.80 -29.69 -15.45
C TRP A 238 -4.58 -28.37 -15.50
N TRP A 239 -5.64 -28.23 -14.70
CA TRP A 239 -6.44 -27.00 -14.60
C TRP A 239 -5.71 -25.84 -13.90
N ASP A 240 -4.58 -26.10 -13.24
CA ASP A 240 -3.72 -25.08 -12.64
C ASP A 240 -2.59 -24.63 -13.58
N GLU A 241 -2.38 -25.32 -14.71
CA GLU A 241 -1.34 -24.98 -15.69
C GLU A 241 -1.57 -23.57 -16.27
N PRO A 242 -0.50 -22.83 -16.63
CA PRO A 242 -0.64 -21.49 -17.20
C PRO A 242 -1.41 -21.45 -18.53
N THR A 243 -1.39 -22.54 -19.30
CA THR A 243 -2.06 -22.60 -20.61
C THR A 243 -3.58 -22.59 -20.52
N VAL A 244 -4.14 -22.98 -19.38
CA VAL A 244 -5.59 -22.98 -19.09
C VAL A 244 -5.96 -21.92 -18.04
N SER A 245 -5.07 -20.96 -17.77
CA SER A 245 -5.32 -19.88 -16.80
C SER A 245 -6.45 -18.96 -17.21
N GLU A 246 -6.69 -18.83 -18.52
CA GLU A 246 -7.73 -18.02 -19.13
C GLU A 246 -8.31 -18.77 -20.33
N LEU A 247 -9.49 -18.33 -20.80
CA LEU A 247 -10.03 -18.82 -22.06
C LEU A 247 -9.07 -18.51 -23.20
N SER A 248 -8.93 -19.45 -24.13
CA SER A 248 -8.23 -19.20 -25.39
C SER A 248 -8.92 -18.09 -26.19
N LEU A 249 -8.21 -17.49 -27.16
CA LEU A 249 -8.80 -16.46 -28.03
C LEU A 249 -10.06 -16.97 -28.75
N HIS A 250 -10.05 -18.23 -29.20
CA HIS A 250 -11.19 -18.86 -29.85
C HIS A 250 -12.39 -19.00 -28.90
N GLN A 251 -12.15 -19.53 -27.70
CA GLN A 251 -13.17 -19.65 -26.66
C GLN A 251 -13.73 -18.30 -26.21
N ASN A 252 -12.90 -17.26 -26.17
CA ASN A 252 -13.35 -15.91 -25.86
C ASN A 252 -14.26 -15.34 -26.97
N HIS A 253 -13.94 -15.58 -28.24
CA HIS A 253 -14.82 -15.22 -29.36
C HIS A 253 -16.16 -15.97 -29.31
N GLN A 254 -16.12 -17.27 -28.98
CA GLN A 254 -17.34 -18.06 -28.76
C GLN A 254 -18.20 -17.47 -27.63
N LEU A 255 -17.61 -17.15 -26.48
CA LEU A 255 -18.32 -16.53 -25.36
C LEU A 255 -18.96 -15.18 -25.75
N ILE A 256 -18.24 -14.35 -26.52
CA ILE A 256 -18.77 -13.09 -27.04
C ILE A 256 -19.97 -13.35 -27.96
N TRP A 257 -19.88 -14.34 -28.85
CA TRP A 257 -20.96 -14.72 -29.74
C TRP A 257 -22.19 -15.23 -28.98
N VAL A 258 -22.01 -16.09 -27.97
CA VAL A 258 -23.11 -16.56 -27.09
C VAL A 258 -23.78 -15.38 -26.40
N ARG A 259 -22.99 -14.47 -25.81
CA ARG A 259 -23.53 -13.28 -25.13
C ARG A 259 -24.31 -12.37 -26.07
N ALA A 260 -23.85 -12.21 -27.31
CA ALA A 260 -24.48 -11.32 -28.27
C ALA A 260 -25.77 -11.88 -28.88
N ASN A 261 -25.85 -13.21 -29.08
CA ASN A 261 -26.94 -13.83 -29.84
C ASN A 261 -27.92 -14.63 -29.00
N HIS A 262 -27.52 -15.08 -27.81
CA HIS A 262 -28.28 -16.05 -27.02
C HIS A 262 -28.62 -15.58 -25.60
N MET A 263 -27.93 -14.57 -25.06
CA MET A 263 -28.19 -14.07 -23.70
C MET A 263 -29.49 -13.27 -23.63
N ILE A 264 -30.38 -13.67 -22.71
CA ILE A 264 -31.71 -13.10 -22.51
C ILE A 264 -31.75 -12.28 -21.21
N TYR A 265 -31.06 -12.75 -20.17
CA TYR A 265 -30.96 -12.07 -18.89
C TYR A 265 -29.53 -12.15 -18.35
N ASP A 266 -29.02 -11.03 -17.86
CA ASP A 266 -27.74 -10.98 -17.16
C ASP A 266 -27.86 -10.07 -15.95
N TYR A 267 -27.69 -10.64 -14.75
CA TYR A 267 -27.76 -9.92 -13.48
C TYR A 267 -26.82 -8.70 -13.43
N CYS A 268 -25.72 -8.71 -14.19
CA CYS A 268 -24.75 -7.61 -14.22
C CYS A 268 -25.35 -6.32 -14.79
N PHE A 269 -26.39 -6.42 -15.61
CA PHE A 269 -27.02 -5.29 -16.29
C PHE A 269 -28.42 -4.96 -15.77
N ASP A 270 -28.88 -5.65 -14.73
CA ASP A 270 -30.18 -5.40 -14.10
C ASP A 270 -30.13 -4.21 -13.13
N ALA A 271 -30.35 -3.01 -13.68
CA ALA A 271 -30.33 -1.76 -12.93
C ALA A 271 -31.44 -1.66 -11.84
N THR A 272 -32.47 -2.50 -11.91
CA THR A 272 -33.58 -2.47 -10.94
C THR A 272 -33.14 -3.00 -9.57
N ARG A 273 -32.19 -3.96 -9.54
CA ARG A 273 -31.66 -4.54 -8.29
C ARG A 273 -30.98 -3.51 -7.39
N ILE A 274 -30.19 -2.60 -7.96
CA ILE A 274 -29.46 -1.57 -7.17
C ILE A 274 -30.38 -0.37 -6.87
N SER A 275 -31.29 -0.03 -7.78
CA SER A 275 -32.17 1.14 -7.64
C SER A 275 -33.19 1.01 -6.50
N ASN A 276 -33.49 -0.21 -6.05
CA ASN A 276 -34.42 -0.48 -4.95
C ASN A 276 -33.78 -0.42 -3.55
N LEU A 277 -32.46 -0.29 -3.44
CA LEU A 277 -31.79 -0.18 -2.14
C LEU A 277 -32.20 1.10 -1.40
N PRO A 278 -32.30 1.10 -0.05
CA PRO A 278 -32.47 2.30 0.75
C PRO A 278 -31.37 3.35 0.52
N ASP A 279 -31.71 4.63 0.68
CA ASP A 279 -30.76 5.75 0.51
C ASP A 279 -29.50 5.61 1.36
N SER A 280 -29.65 5.08 2.58
CA SER A 280 -28.53 4.83 3.50
C SER A 280 -27.52 3.83 2.93
N LEU A 281 -27.99 2.75 2.30
CA LEU A 281 -27.11 1.75 1.68
C LEU A 281 -26.47 2.29 0.41
N ILE A 282 -27.21 3.04 -0.42
CA ILE A 282 -26.64 3.69 -1.61
C ILE A 282 -25.57 4.71 -1.20
N HIS A 283 -25.80 5.48 -0.12
CA HIS A 283 -24.82 6.42 0.41
C HIS A 283 -23.55 5.72 0.90
N GLN A 284 -23.70 4.59 1.61
CA GLN A 284 -22.57 3.74 2.00
C GLN A 284 -21.81 3.19 0.79
N ILE A 285 -22.52 2.72 -0.24
CA ILE A 285 -21.89 2.27 -1.49
C ILE A 285 -21.08 3.42 -2.11
N LEU A 286 -21.67 4.60 -2.27
CA LEU A 286 -21.00 5.77 -2.84
C LEU A 286 -19.77 6.21 -2.03
N LEU A 287 -19.80 6.07 -0.70
CA LEU A 287 -18.66 6.35 0.18
C LEU A 287 -17.48 5.38 0.00
N LEU A 288 -17.75 4.14 -0.45
CA LEU A 288 -16.74 3.12 -0.70
C LEU A 288 -16.14 3.20 -2.10
N LEU A 289 -16.72 4.02 -2.99
CA LEU A 289 -16.25 4.19 -4.36
C LEU A 289 -15.23 5.33 -4.47
N PRO A 290 -14.26 5.23 -5.39
CA PRO A 290 -13.50 6.40 -5.84
C PRO A 290 -14.44 7.52 -6.27
N LEU A 291 -14.08 8.78 -5.98
CA LEU A 291 -14.96 9.93 -6.23
C LEU A 291 -15.43 10.01 -7.69
N GLU A 292 -14.57 9.64 -8.64
CA GLU A 292 -14.91 9.58 -10.07
C GLU A 292 -16.07 8.61 -10.33
N SER A 293 -15.98 7.38 -9.82
CA SER A 293 -17.01 6.36 -9.96
C SER A 293 -18.30 6.76 -9.25
N ALA A 294 -18.21 7.37 -8.07
CA ALA A 294 -19.37 7.91 -7.36
C ALA A 294 -20.06 9.04 -8.16
N ALA A 295 -19.27 9.89 -8.83
CA ALA A 295 -19.79 10.93 -9.70
C ALA A 295 -20.44 10.35 -10.98
N GLN A 296 -19.89 9.28 -11.57
CA GLN A 296 -20.51 8.59 -12.70
C GLN A 296 -21.86 7.96 -12.30
N ALA A 297 -21.95 7.36 -11.12
CA ALA A 297 -23.20 6.80 -10.59
C ALA A 297 -24.30 7.88 -10.44
N SER A 298 -23.93 9.15 -10.27
CA SER A 298 -24.88 10.28 -10.24
C SER A 298 -25.65 10.50 -11.56
N LEU A 299 -25.20 9.87 -12.65
CA LEU A 299 -25.87 9.90 -13.95
C LEU A 299 -27.06 8.93 -14.03
N LEU A 300 -27.12 7.93 -13.16
CA LEU A 300 -28.15 6.89 -13.19
C LEU A 300 -29.55 7.44 -12.92
N SER A 301 -29.70 8.41 -12.01
CA SER A 301 -30.98 9.12 -11.78
C SER A 301 -30.83 10.39 -10.93
N LYS A 302 -31.92 11.14 -10.78
CA LYS A 302 -32.01 12.30 -9.86
C LYS A 302 -31.73 11.92 -8.41
N ARG A 303 -32.11 10.71 -7.99
CA ARG A 303 -31.91 10.18 -6.63
C ARG A 303 -30.42 9.98 -6.33
N TRP A 304 -29.72 9.27 -7.22
CA TRP A 304 -28.28 9.04 -7.12
C TRP A 304 -27.48 10.34 -7.14
N ARG A 305 -27.90 11.31 -7.96
CA ARG A 305 -27.32 12.66 -7.96
C ARG A 305 -27.50 13.38 -6.63
N SER A 306 -28.66 13.27 -6.01
CA SER A 306 -28.92 13.83 -4.68
C SER A 306 -27.98 13.25 -3.63
N LEU A 307 -27.81 11.92 -3.64
CA LEU A 307 -26.95 11.22 -2.69
C LEU A 307 -25.47 11.54 -2.89
N PHE A 308 -24.99 11.59 -4.14
CA PHE A 308 -23.62 12.03 -4.45
C PHE A 308 -23.33 13.46 -3.93
N LEU A 309 -24.28 14.39 -4.12
CA LEU A 309 -24.16 15.76 -3.61
C LEU A 309 -24.24 15.84 -2.08
N SER A 310 -24.60 14.75 -1.39
CA SER A 310 -24.60 14.65 0.07
C SER A 310 -23.37 13.91 0.63
N LEU A 311 -22.36 13.57 -0.18
CA LEU A 311 -21.14 12.93 0.33
C LEU A 311 -20.34 13.89 1.24
N PRO A 312 -19.83 13.44 2.40
CA PRO A 312 -19.07 14.30 3.30
C PRO A 312 -17.65 14.59 2.84
N ASP A 313 -17.04 13.71 2.05
CA ASP A 313 -15.64 13.86 1.63
C ASP A 313 -15.54 13.91 0.11
N LEU A 314 -14.91 14.97 -0.39
CA LEU A 314 -14.70 15.20 -1.81
C LEU A 314 -13.20 15.28 -2.08
N ASP A 315 -12.62 14.15 -2.51
CA ASP A 315 -11.23 14.07 -2.95
C ASP A 315 -11.12 14.02 -4.48
N PHE A 316 -10.80 15.17 -5.09
CA PHE A 316 -10.58 15.33 -6.52
C PHE A 316 -9.13 15.08 -6.94
N THR A 317 -8.25 14.67 -6.03
CA THR A 317 -6.82 14.48 -6.34
C THR A 317 -6.53 13.22 -7.15
N SER A 318 -7.39 12.21 -7.04
CA SER A 318 -7.33 10.95 -7.81
C SER A 318 -7.68 11.12 -9.29
N ILE A 319 -8.45 12.16 -9.62
CA ILE A 319 -8.94 12.42 -11.00
C ILE A 319 -7.84 13.09 -11.84
N ASN A 320 -6.90 13.78 -11.19
CA ASN A 320 -5.78 14.46 -11.85
C ASN A 320 -4.48 13.68 -11.66
N ASP A 321 -4.35 12.59 -12.40
CA ASP A 321 -3.08 11.91 -12.53
C ASP A 321 -2.08 12.84 -13.26
N LEU A 322 -0.96 13.14 -12.60
CA LEU A 322 0.07 14.10 -13.07
C LEU A 322 0.65 13.77 -14.46
N LYS A 323 0.38 12.58 -14.99
CA LYS A 323 0.84 12.09 -16.29
C LYS A 323 -0.05 12.51 -17.47
N ASN A 324 -1.31 12.90 -17.24
CA ASN A 324 -2.24 13.31 -18.29
C ASN A 324 -3.19 14.44 -17.83
N PRO A 325 -2.76 15.72 -17.84
CA PRO A 325 -3.53 16.86 -17.30
C PRO A 325 -4.75 17.29 -18.15
N LYS A 326 -5.25 16.45 -19.05
CA LYS A 326 -6.30 16.81 -20.01
C LYS A 326 -7.65 16.21 -19.60
N SER A 327 -8.34 16.80 -18.63
CA SER A 327 -9.83 16.72 -18.54
C SER A 327 -10.42 17.52 -17.37
N PHE A 328 -9.85 17.44 -16.16
CA PHE A 328 -10.55 17.92 -14.97
C PHE A 328 -10.23 19.37 -14.60
N SER A 329 -11.23 20.24 -14.75
CA SER A 329 -11.13 21.69 -14.51
C SER A 329 -11.64 22.11 -13.13
N SER A 330 -11.16 23.24 -12.62
CA SER A 330 -11.69 23.87 -11.41
C SER A 330 -13.16 24.29 -11.50
N ASN A 331 -13.67 24.49 -12.73
CA ASN A 331 -15.08 24.74 -12.97
C ASN A 331 -15.95 23.54 -12.58
N SER A 332 -15.45 22.31 -12.73
CA SER A 332 -16.16 21.10 -12.30
C SER A 332 -16.33 21.06 -10.78
N ILE A 333 -15.27 21.41 -10.03
CA ILE A 333 -15.31 21.52 -8.57
C ILE A 333 -16.30 22.62 -8.15
N TYR A 334 -16.24 23.78 -8.80
CA TYR A 334 -17.13 24.90 -8.53
C TYR A 334 -18.60 24.50 -8.72
N LYS A 335 -18.93 23.81 -9.81
CA LYS A 335 -20.29 23.31 -10.08
C LYS A 335 -20.77 22.33 -9.00
N VAL A 336 -19.92 21.41 -8.55
CA VAL A 336 -20.30 20.46 -7.48
C VAL A 336 -20.60 21.20 -6.18
N LEU A 337 -19.75 22.15 -5.79
CA LEU A 337 -19.93 22.94 -4.58
C LEU A 337 -21.15 23.87 -4.68
N SER A 338 -21.39 24.52 -5.82
CA SER A 338 -22.54 25.40 -6.00
C SER A 338 -23.88 24.63 -5.97
N LEU A 339 -23.92 23.43 -6.56
CA LEU A 339 -25.09 22.55 -6.50
C LEU A 339 -25.42 22.09 -5.08
N ARG A 340 -24.41 21.99 -4.20
CA ARG A 340 -24.61 21.74 -2.77
C ARG A 340 -25.17 22.95 -2.04
N SER A 341 -24.74 24.16 -2.39
CA SER A 341 -25.21 25.40 -1.77
C SER A 341 -26.71 25.60 -1.95
N HIS A 342 -27.28 25.19 -3.09
CA HIS A 342 -28.73 25.26 -3.33
C HIS A 342 -29.57 24.26 -2.51
N ARG A 343 -28.94 23.37 -1.75
CA ARG A 343 -29.60 22.27 -1.03
C ARG A 343 -29.46 22.37 0.50
N ASP A 344 -28.87 23.45 1.01
CA ASP A 344 -28.56 23.66 2.43
C ASP A 344 -27.79 22.49 3.10
N SER A 345 -27.01 21.76 2.30
CA SER A 345 -26.23 20.61 2.78
C SER A 345 -24.92 21.10 3.42
N ASN A 346 -24.88 21.17 4.74
CA ASN A 346 -23.71 21.58 5.55
C ASN A 346 -22.87 20.39 6.04
N ASN A 347 -22.77 19.34 5.23
CA ASN A 347 -22.14 18.08 5.63
C ASN A 347 -20.76 17.85 5.00
N LEU A 348 -20.18 18.87 4.35
CA LEU A 348 -18.85 18.75 3.75
C LEU A 348 -17.80 18.70 4.87
N ARG A 349 -17.25 17.53 5.14
CA ARG A 349 -16.16 17.31 6.08
C ARG A 349 -14.82 17.63 5.46
N SER A 350 -14.51 17.04 4.31
CA SER A 350 -13.22 17.22 3.64
C SER A 350 -13.35 17.63 2.17
N LEU A 351 -12.50 18.54 1.73
CA LEU A 351 -12.34 18.91 0.33
C LEU A 351 -10.86 18.90 -0.05
N ARG A 352 -10.51 18.12 -1.07
CA ARG A 352 -9.14 18.02 -1.59
C ARG A 352 -9.10 18.18 -3.08
N PHE A 353 -8.20 19.01 -3.60
CA PHE A 353 -8.01 19.14 -5.04
C PHE A 353 -6.61 19.65 -5.41
N ARG A 354 -6.14 19.19 -6.57
CA ARG A 354 -4.90 19.63 -7.22
C ARG A 354 -5.21 19.97 -8.66
N VAL A 355 -5.49 21.24 -8.95
CA VAL A 355 -5.90 21.65 -10.30
C VAL A 355 -5.30 23.02 -10.63
N PRO A 356 -5.03 23.31 -11.92
CA PRO A 356 -4.71 24.65 -12.35
C PRO A 356 -5.86 25.63 -12.06
N VAL A 357 -5.57 26.70 -11.33
CA VAL A 357 -6.57 27.73 -10.96
C VAL A 357 -6.01 29.14 -11.05
N THR A 358 -6.88 30.06 -11.48
CA THR A 358 -6.67 31.50 -11.26
C THR A 358 -6.96 31.85 -9.81
N PHE A 359 -6.38 32.94 -9.30
CA PHE A 359 -6.63 33.41 -7.94
C PHE A 359 -8.12 33.68 -7.65
N THR A 360 -8.83 34.27 -8.61
CA THR A 360 -10.28 34.53 -8.48
C THR A 360 -11.08 33.24 -8.32
N SER A 361 -10.73 32.20 -9.09
CA SER A 361 -11.38 30.88 -8.98
C SER A 361 -11.06 30.21 -7.66
N LEU A 362 -9.79 30.28 -7.21
CA LEU A 362 -9.37 29.76 -5.91
C LEU A 362 -10.13 30.39 -4.75
N ASN A 363 -10.23 31.72 -4.71
CA ASN A 363 -10.99 32.42 -3.67
C ASN A 363 -12.47 32.04 -3.68
N SER A 364 -13.06 31.86 -4.86
CA SER A 364 -14.46 31.46 -5.00
C SER A 364 -14.70 30.04 -4.47
N LEU A 365 -13.81 29.10 -4.79
CA LEU A 365 -13.86 27.72 -4.29
C LEU A 365 -13.70 27.67 -2.77
N ILE A 366 -12.74 28.42 -2.22
CA ILE A 366 -12.51 28.47 -0.78
C ILE A 366 -13.69 29.09 -0.05
N ARG A 367 -14.27 30.17 -0.60
CA ARG A 367 -15.48 30.76 -0.05
C ARG A 367 -16.61 29.73 0.02
N LEU A 368 -16.87 28.99 -1.06
CA LEU A 368 -17.89 27.93 -1.07
C LEU A 368 -17.59 26.84 -0.04
N ALA A 369 -16.33 26.37 0.04
CA ALA A 369 -15.93 25.34 1.00
C ALA A 369 -16.15 25.80 2.46
N VAL A 370 -15.79 27.04 2.78
CA VAL A 370 -16.02 27.64 4.11
C VAL A 370 -17.51 27.81 4.40
N THR A 371 -18.31 28.25 3.42
CA THR A 371 -19.79 28.32 3.55
C THR A 371 -20.39 26.94 3.88
N HIS A 372 -19.84 25.87 3.30
CA HIS A 372 -20.22 24.48 3.58
C HIS A 372 -19.61 23.90 4.86
N GLN A 373 -19.02 24.75 5.71
CA GLN A 373 -18.48 24.38 7.02
C GLN A 373 -17.39 23.29 6.96
N VAL A 374 -16.57 23.31 5.91
CA VAL A 374 -15.47 22.35 5.72
C VAL A 374 -14.55 22.28 6.94
N GLN A 375 -14.21 21.06 7.35
CA GLN A 375 -13.32 20.80 8.47
C GLN A 375 -11.88 20.59 8.01
N ASP A 376 -11.69 19.88 6.89
CA ASP A 376 -10.37 19.56 6.35
C ASP A 376 -10.23 20.03 4.90
N LEU A 377 -9.33 20.98 4.66
CA LEU A 377 -9.09 21.57 3.34
C LEU A 377 -7.65 21.31 2.89
N ASP A 378 -7.48 20.55 1.80
CA ASP A 378 -6.17 20.24 1.21
C ASP A 378 -6.12 20.72 -0.25
N ILE A 379 -5.33 21.77 -0.49
CA ILE A 379 -5.28 22.46 -1.76
C ILE A 379 -3.84 22.51 -2.25
N GLU A 380 -3.61 22.02 -3.46
CA GLU A 380 -2.41 22.29 -4.23
C GLU A 380 -2.75 23.15 -5.46
N VAL A 381 -2.26 24.38 -5.45
CA VAL A 381 -2.55 25.40 -6.45
C VAL A 381 -1.48 25.37 -7.54
N THR A 382 -1.89 25.19 -8.79
CA THR A 382 -1.03 25.47 -9.95
C THR A 382 -1.50 26.76 -10.61
N THR A 383 -0.80 27.86 -10.35
CA THR A 383 -1.15 29.17 -10.90
C THR A 383 0.06 29.82 -11.60
N LYS A 384 -0.21 30.74 -12.52
CA LYS A 384 0.82 31.51 -13.22
C LYS A 384 1.20 32.81 -12.50
N ASP A 385 0.45 33.20 -11.46
CA ASP A 385 0.64 34.46 -10.72
C ASP A 385 0.83 34.24 -9.22
N TYR A 386 1.54 35.16 -8.56
CA TYR A 386 1.54 35.22 -7.10
C TYR A 386 0.14 35.55 -6.57
N PHE A 387 -0.23 34.97 -5.44
CA PHE A 387 -1.52 35.26 -4.82
C PHE A 387 -1.42 35.59 -3.33
N ASN A 388 -2.48 36.17 -2.77
CA ASN A 388 -2.58 36.45 -1.34
C ASN A 388 -3.28 35.29 -0.63
N PHE A 389 -2.92 35.06 0.63
CA PHE A 389 -3.60 34.08 1.45
C PHE A 389 -5.12 34.34 1.51
N PRO A 390 -5.96 33.34 1.21
CA PRO A 390 -7.41 33.52 1.15
C PRO A 390 -8.02 33.91 2.51
N ARG A 391 -8.60 35.13 2.58
CA ARG A 391 -9.10 35.72 3.84
C ARG A 391 -10.19 34.88 4.54
N TRP A 392 -11.05 34.22 3.78
CA TRP A 392 -12.14 33.38 4.30
C TRP A 392 -11.67 32.23 5.19
N ILE A 393 -10.44 31.76 4.98
CA ILE A 393 -9.84 30.71 5.82
C ILE A 393 -9.61 31.23 7.25
N VAL A 394 -9.19 32.49 7.38
CA VAL A 394 -8.87 33.10 8.68
C VAL A 394 -10.10 33.17 9.58
N THR A 395 -11.26 33.46 9.00
CA THR A 395 -12.54 33.62 9.72
C THR A 395 -13.34 32.33 9.84
N SER A 396 -12.82 31.19 9.34
CA SER A 396 -13.55 29.92 9.39
C SER A 396 -13.72 29.42 10.82
N GLN A 397 -14.96 29.07 11.19
CA GLN A 397 -15.32 28.55 12.51
C GLN A 397 -15.31 27.03 12.61
N ASN A 398 -15.08 26.32 11.49
CA ASN A 398 -15.14 24.86 11.44
C ASN A 398 -13.85 24.21 10.96
N LEU A 399 -12.94 24.97 10.33
CA LEU A 399 -11.72 24.44 9.74
C LEU A 399 -10.75 23.96 10.83
N ARG A 400 -10.46 22.66 10.83
CA ARG A 400 -9.56 21.96 11.75
C ARG A 400 -8.20 21.66 11.13
N ALA A 401 -8.16 21.36 9.83
CA ALA A 401 -6.91 21.14 9.11
C ALA A 401 -6.87 21.93 7.80
N LEU A 402 -5.74 22.60 7.57
CA LEU A 402 -5.46 23.31 6.33
C LEU A 402 -4.11 22.87 5.76
N THR A 403 -4.13 22.43 4.51
CA THR A 403 -2.95 22.31 3.67
C THR A 403 -3.12 23.23 2.47
N LEU A 404 -2.21 24.20 2.32
CA LEU A 404 -2.17 25.10 1.18
C LEU A 404 -0.77 25.09 0.58
N LYS A 405 -0.65 24.47 -0.59
CA LYS A 405 0.59 24.34 -1.35
C LYS A 405 0.45 25.06 -2.68
N SER A 406 1.56 25.60 -3.17
CA SER A 406 1.65 26.02 -4.56
C SER A 406 2.67 25.16 -5.31
N ALA A 407 2.34 24.73 -6.52
CA ALA A 407 3.24 23.99 -7.40
C ALA A 407 4.20 24.93 -8.16
N ASN A 408 3.75 26.15 -8.47
CA ASN A 408 4.48 27.14 -9.28
C ASN A 408 4.92 28.34 -8.41
N LEU A 409 4.27 29.50 -8.58
CA LEU A 409 4.56 30.73 -7.85
C LEU A 409 3.95 30.70 -6.44
N GLY A 410 4.64 31.28 -5.47
CA GLY A 410 4.20 31.24 -4.08
C GLY A 410 3.03 32.20 -3.75
N PHE A 411 2.67 32.24 -2.48
CA PHE A 411 1.64 33.16 -1.96
C PHE A 411 2.08 33.94 -0.72
N ARG A 412 1.51 35.13 -0.53
CA ARG A 412 1.81 36.01 0.61
C ARG A 412 0.88 35.71 1.78
N LEU A 413 1.42 35.69 2.99
CA LEU A 413 0.61 35.61 4.22
C LEU A 413 -0.16 36.92 4.47
N PRO A 414 -1.28 36.86 5.22
CA PRO A 414 -1.92 38.07 5.69
C PRO A 414 -1.04 38.72 6.78
N PRO A 415 -1.17 40.03 7.04
CA PRO A 415 -0.52 40.67 8.19
C PRO A 415 -0.93 40.01 9.51
N SER A 416 -0.04 39.98 10.50
CA SER A 416 -0.30 39.39 11.82
C SER A 416 -1.55 39.96 12.51
N SER A 417 -1.86 41.24 12.29
CA SER A 417 -3.08 41.89 12.81
C SER A 417 -4.36 41.28 12.27
N SER A 418 -4.34 40.78 11.02
CA SER A 418 -5.48 40.10 10.40
C SER A 418 -5.61 38.64 10.84
N ALA A 419 -4.50 38.00 11.23
CA ALA A 419 -4.50 36.63 11.73
C ALA A 419 -4.94 36.54 13.21
N ARG A 420 -4.75 37.62 13.99
CA ARG A 420 -5.14 37.69 15.39
C ARG A 420 -6.66 37.52 15.55
N GLY A 421 -7.09 36.60 16.41
CA GLY A 421 -8.49 36.22 16.57
C GLY A 421 -9.03 35.30 15.45
N GLY A 422 -8.19 34.96 14.46
CA GLY A 422 -8.51 33.99 13.41
C GLY A 422 -8.21 32.55 13.81
N PHE A 423 -8.41 31.62 12.87
CA PHE A 423 -8.01 30.20 12.95
C PHE A 423 -8.41 29.47 14.27
N GLN A 424 -9.57 29.81 14.84
CA GLN A 424 -9.98 29.43 16.19
C GLN A 424 -10.14 27.91 16.42
N LYS A 425 -10.39 27.15 15.35
CA LYS A 425 -10.52 25.68 15.40
C LYS A 425 -9.35 24.94 14.75
N LEU A 426 -8.36 25.65 14.21
CA LEU A 426 -7.31 25.04 13.42
C LEU A 426 -6.31 24.30 14.32
N THR A 427 -6.20 22.99 14.09
CA THR A 427 -5.30 22.06 14.81
C THR A 427 -4.07 21.69 13.98
N SER A 428 -4.19 21.69 12.65
CA SER A 428 -3.10 21.36 11.74
C SER A 428 -2.99 22.37 10.60
N LEU A 429 -1.80 22.93 10.41
CA LEU A 429 -1.48 23.89 9.36
C LEU A 429 -0.24 23.44 8.58
N SER A 430 -0.38 23.28 7.26
CA SER A 430 0.72 23.02 6.35
C SER A 430 0.73 24.03 5.21
N LEU A 431 1.81 24.82 5.11
CA LEU A 431 1.99 25.82 4.06
C LEU A 431 3.26 25.54 3.26
N SER A 432 3.16 25.59 1.94
CA SER A 432 4.31 25.42 1.04
C SER A 432 4.40 26.53 0.00
N ARG A 433 5.62 27.04 -0.23
CA ARG A 433 5.91 28.19 -1.12
C ARG A 433 5.31 29.51 -0.65
N VAL A 434 5.61 29.91 0.59
CA VAL A 434 5.19 31.20 1.13
C VAL A 434 6.18 32.30 0.73
N ILE A 435 5.69 33.48 0.30
CA ILE A 435 6.49 34.64 -0.10
C ILE A 435 6.44 35.72 0.98
N LEU A 436 7.61 36.09 1.50
CA LEU A 436 7.80 36.93 2.69
C LEU A 436 8.77 38.10 2.45
N HIS A 437 9.13 38.43 1.21
CA HIS A 437 10.06 39.55 0.92
C HIS A 437 9.64 40.89 1.54
N ASN A 438 8.33 41.14 1.69
CA ASN A 438 7.80 42.36 2.31
C ASN A 438 7.51 42.22 3.81
N GLN A 439 7.62 41.00 4.35
CA GLN A 439 7.36 40.66 5.76
C GLN A 439 8.35 39.56 6.20
N PRO A 440 9.66 39.87 6.23
CA PRO A 440 10.70 38.86 6.41
C PRO A 440 10.75 38.27 7.83
N CYS A 441 10.15 38.97 8.81
CA CYS A 441 10.13 38.56 10.21
C CYS A 441 8.70 38.18 10.63
N LEU A 442 8.53 36.94 11.09
CA LEU A 442 7.27 36.41 11.62
C LEU A 442 7.39 36.20 13.13
N SER A 443 7.48 37.30 13.89
CA SER A 443 7.59 37.29 15.36
C SER A 443 6.27 36.93 16.06
N ASP A 444 5.16 37.47 15.55
CA ASP A 444 3.85 37.44 16.24
C ASP A 444 2.79 36.62 15.49
N PHE A 445 3.14 36.02 14.36
CA PHE A 445 2.19 35.33 13.50
C PHE A 445 1.80 33.95 14.07
N PHE A 446 2.78 33.10 14.40
CA PHE A 446 2.56 31.74 14.92
C PHE A 446 2.55 31.73 16.46
N THR A 447 1.52 32.37 17.01
CA THR A 447 1.31 32.58 18.45
C THR A 447 -0.13 32.24 18.85
N ASP A 448 -0.40 32.02 20.14
CA ASP A 448 -1.74 31.68 20.65
C ASP A 448 -2.86 32.67 20.24
N PRO A 449 -2.65 34.00 20.20
CA PRO A 449 -3.67 34.94 19.71
C PRO A 449 -4.16 34.67 18.28
N SER A 450 -3.32 34.08 17.42
CA SER A 450 -3.69 33.73 16.05
C SER A 450 -4.06 32.25 15.91
N PHE A 451 -3.51 31.37 16.75
CA PHE A 451 -3.60 29.92 16.61
C PHE A 451 -3.78 29.22 17.97
N PRO A 452 -4.94 29.37 18.64
CA PRO A 452 -5.13 28.92 20.02
C PRO A 452 -5.16 27.39 20.20
N LEU A 453 -5.47 26.65 19.12
CA LEU A 453 -5.63 25.19 19.11
C LEU A 453 -4.62 24.44 18.23
N LEU A 454 -3.58 25.13 17.72
CA LEU A 454 -2.65 24.52 16.77
C LEU A 454 -1.75 23.48 17.43
N GLU A 455 -1.83 22.24 16.94
CA GLU A 455 -1.06 21.08 17.40
C GLU A 455 0.06 20.70 16.43
N LYS A 456 -0.13 20.97 15.12
CA LYS A 456 0.84 20.66 14.07
C LYS A 456 1.06 21.82 13.12
N LEU A 457 2.32 22.23 12.96
CA LEU A 457 2.74 23.27 12.03
C LEU A 457 3.81 22.75 11.07
N THR A 458 3.56 22.88 9.77
CA THR A 458 4.54 22.59 8.71
C THR A 458 4.68 23.79 7.78
N LEU A 459 5.92 24.24 7.61
CA LEU A 459 6.30 25.31 6.70
C LEU A 459 7.38 24.78 5.74
N GLU A 460 7.15 24.94 4.45
CA GLU A 460 8.06 24.45 3.41
C GLU A 460 8.29 25.52 2.33
N CYS A 461 9.54 25.69 1.90
CA CYS A 461 9.90 26.61 0.82
C CYS A 461 9.45 28.06 1.12
N CYS A 462 9.75 28.60 2.30
CA CYS A 462 9.42 29.99 2.63
C CYS A 462 10.48 30.94 2.06
N PHE A 463 10.13 31.66 0.99
CA PHE A 463 11.02 32.62 0.32
C PHE A 463 10.94 33.99 1.01
N GLY A 464 12.09 34.59 1.30
CA GLY A 464 12.20 35.89 1.98
C GLY A 464 12.10 35.84 3.51
N LEU A 465 11.93 34.65 4.11
CA LEU A 465 11.85 34.49 5.56
C LEU A 465 13.25 34.65 6.19
N LYS A 466 13.44 35.70 7.00
CA LYS A 466 14.65 35.96 7.77
C LYS A 466 14.53 35.56 9.23
N GLU A 467 13.40 35.84 9.88
CA GLU A 467 13.21 35.51 11.29
C GLU A 467 11.86 34.84 11.52
N LEU A 468 11.86 33.78 12.31
CA LEU A 468 10.66 33.03 12.66
C LEU A 468 10.59 32.78 14.16
N LYS A 469 9.47 33.20 14.78
CA LYS A 469 9.13 32.83 16.15
C LYS A 469 7.87 31.97 16.15
N VAL A 470 7.92 30.84 16.86
CA VAL A 470 6.81 29.91 17.06
C VAL A 470 6.60 29.71 18.55
N SER A 471 5.39 30.02 19.04
CA SER A 471 5.06 29.98 20.47
C SER A 471 3.63 29.56 20.78
N CYS A 472 3.06 28.64 19.99
CA CYS A 472 1.71 28.11 20.25
C CYS A 472 1.73 27.08 21.38
N ARG A 473 0.89 27.26 22.41
CA ARG A 473 0.90 26.46 23.66
C ARG A 473 0.57 24.98 23.47
N LEU A 474 -0.25 24.66 22.47
CA LEU A 474 -0.71 23.28 22.20
C LEU A 474 0.13 22.57 21.13
N LEU A 475 1.14 23.24 20.56
CA LEU A 475 1.93 22.70 19.47
C LEU A 475 2.71 21.47 19.93
N GLN A 476 2.52 20.36 19.21
CA GLN A 476 3.16 19.07 19.46
C GLN A 476 4.21 18.74 18.39
N GLU A 477 3.97 19.16 17.15
CA GLU A 477 4.87 18.93 16.02
C GLU A 477 5.13 20.21 15.23
N PHE A 478 6.41 20.55 15.05
CA PHE A 478 6.84 21.65 14.20
C PHE A 478 7.87 21.17 13.16
N SER A 479 7.60 21.47 11.89
CA SER A 479 8.51 21.18 10.77
C SER A 479 8.74 22.44 9.93
N LEU A 480 10.00 22.81 9.74
CA LEU A 480 10.44 23.85 8.82
C LEU A 480 11.40 23.25 7.78
N LYS A 481 11.14 23.49 6.50
CA LYS A 481 11.94 22.93 5.39
C LYS A 481 12.25 23.96 4.32
N ASN A 482 13.42 23.85 3.70
CA ASN A 482 13.80 24.58 2.48
C ASN A 482 13.67 26.10 2.60
N SER A 483 14.02 26.65 3.77
CA SER A 483 13.97 28.10 4.06
C SER A 483 15.38 28.63 4.21
N LEU A 484 16.10 28.73 3.10
CA LEU A 484 17.54 29.01 3.09
C LEU A 484 17.89 30.41 3.59
N GLN A 485 17.01 31.40 3.43
CA GLN A 485 17.27 32.80 3.84
C GLN A 485 17.09 33.06 5.34
N LEU A 486 16.80 32.02 6.13
CA LEU A 486 16.56 32.16 7.56
C LEU A 486 17.85 32.57 8.30
N GLU A 487 17.75 33.63 9.09
CA GLU A 487 18.78 34.17 9.96
C GLU A 487 18.45 33.84 11.44
N GLY A 488 17.19 33.97 11.87
CA GLY A 488 16.77 33.73 13.26
C GLY A 488 15.62 32.72 13.41
N LEU A 489 15.75 31.79 14.35
CA LEU A 489 14.68 30.86 14.73
C LEU A 489 14.48 30.82 16.24
N GLU A 490 13.28 31.15 16.70
CA GLU A 490 12.86 31.00 18.09
C GLU A 490 11.67 30.03 18.17
N VAL A 491 11.85 28.93 18.89
CA VAL A 491 10.78 27.93 19.11
C VAL A 491 10.58 27.75 20.60
N SER A 492 9.35 27.97 21.04
CA SER A 492 8.95 27.78 22.43
C SER A 492 7.64 27.00 22.52
N GLY A 493 7.52 26.11 23.50
CA GLY A 493 6.29 25.34 23.69
C GLY A 493 6.46 24.13 24.60
N ASN A 494 5.68 24.09 25.67
CA ASN A 494 5.75 23.02 26.67
C ASN A 494 5.19 21.69 26.17
N LYS A 495 4.34 21.68 25.14
CA LYS A 495 3.79 20.45 24.56
C LYS A 495 4.55 19.94 23.34
N LEU A 496 5.58 20.66 22.86
CA LEU A 496 6.28 20.31 21.64
C LEU A 496 7.09 19.03 21.85
N GLN A 497 6.74 17.98 21.09
CA GLN A 497 7.39 16.66 21.17
C GLN A 497 8.33 16.42 19.98
N LYS A 498 8.07 17.03 18.82
CA LYS A 498 8.87 16.84 17.61
C LYS A 498 9.23 18.19 16.98
N LEU A 499 10.53 18.42 16.79
CA LEU A 499 11.08 19.57 16.09
C LEU A 499 11.90 19.09 14.90
N LYS A 500 11.52 19.50 13.69
CA LYS A 500 12.21 19.19 12.44
C LYS A 500 12.60 20.48 11.71
N VAL A 501 13.89 20.67 11.46
CA VAL A 501 14.43 21.79 10.67
C VAL A 501 15.36 21.21 9.61
N GLU A 502 15.04 21.41 8.34
CA GLU A 502 15.72 20.77 7.22
C GLU A 502 16.02 21.74 6.08
N SER A 503 17.27 21.80 5.62
CA SER A 503 17.67 22.68 4.52
C SER A 503 17.27 24.13 4.76
N CYS A 504 17.53 24.61 5.98
CA CYS A 504 17.32 25.98 6.44
C CYS A 504 18.66 26.62 6.79
N PHE A 505 18.65 27.96 6.87
CA PHE A 505 19.82 28.81 7.12
C PHE A 505 20.84 28.85 5.97
N TYR A 506 21.36 30.03 5.68
CA TYR A 506 22.37 30.26 4.64
C TYR A 506 23.74 30.42 5.27
N SER A 507 24.78 29.87 4.64
CA SER A 507 26.15 29.82 5.17
C SER A 507 26.86 31.18 5.28
N TYR A 508 26.34 32.23 4.65
CA TYR A 508 26.96 33.56 4.60
C TYR A 508 26.35 34.55 5.61
N SER A 509 25.42 34.12 6.46
CA SER A 509 24.84 34.99 7.48
C SER A 509 25.77 35.14 8.68
N GLU A 510 26.28 36.36 8.89
CA GLU A 510 27.16 36.71 10.02
C GLU A 510 26.42 36.77 11.37
N LYS A 511 25.08 36.78 11.37
CA LYS A 511 24.23 37.00 12.57
C LYS A 511 23.10 35.99 12.69
N SER A 512 23.39 34.70 12.47
CA SER A 512 22.37 33.65 12.57
C SER A 512 22.20 33.09 13.99
N PHE A 513 20.96 32.95 14.45
CA PHE A 513 20.69 32.46 15.80
C PHE A 513 19.56 31.43 15.87
N VAL A 514 19.66 30.53 16.85
CA VAL A 514 18.62 29.55 17.18
C VAL A 514 18.34 29.59 18.69
N LYS A 515 17.09 29.77 19.07
CA LYS A 515 16.61 29.73 20.46
C LYS A 515 15.54 28.66 20.61
N ILE A 516 15.77 27.69 21.49
CA ILE A 516 14.87 26.57 21.73
C ILE A 516 14.48 26.54 23.20
N ASN A 517 13.17 26.61 23.46
CA ASN A 517 12.56 26.53 24.79
C ASN A 517 11.42 25.49 24.79
N THR A 518 11.78 24.21 24.78
CA THR A 518 10.85 23.09 24.58
C THR A 518 11.21 21.91 25.49
N PRO A 519 10.92 21.98 26.80
CA PRO A 519 11.43 21.03 27.79
C PRO A 519 10.97 19.58 27.57
N ASN A 520 9.81 19.38 26.93
CA ASN A 520 9.23 18.05 26.67
C ASN A 520 9.55 17.49 25.27
N LEU A 521 10.56 18.05 24.59
CA LEU A 521 10.96 17.60 23.26
C LEU A 521 11.47 16.16 23.31
N LYS A 522 10.92 15.29 22.45
CA LYS A 522 11.30 13.86 22.34
C LYS A 522 12.16 13.59 21.12
N THR A 523 11.91 14.30 20.03
CA THR A 523 12.61 14.13 18.75
C THR A 523 13.11 15.47 18.24
N PHE A 524 14.42 15.58 18.03
CA PHE A 524 15.08 16.72 17.42
C PHE A 524 15.74 16.30 16.10
N LEU A 525 15.34 16.91 14.98
CA LEU A 525 15.91 16.65 13.67
C LEU A 525 16.41 17.96 13.08
N TRP A 526 17.73 18.05 12.92
CA TRP A 526 18.43 19.17 12.31
C TRP A 526 19.21 18.63 11.10
N ASN A 527 18.66 18.76 9.89
CA ASN A 527 19.23 18.14 8.69
C ASN A 527 19.65 19.17 7.66
N SER A 528 20.85 19.02 7.11
CA SER A 528 21.37 19.86 6.02
C SER A 528 21.20 21.36 6.28
N ASN A 529 21.45 21.83 7.51
CA ASN A 529 21.40 23.26 7.84
C ASN A 529 22.82 23.84 7.93
N ALA A 530 22.99 25.12 7.60
CA ALA A 530 24.25 25.80 7.86
C ALA A 530 24.52 25.89 9.38
N VAL A 531 25.79 25.94 9.79
CA VAL A 531 26.14 26.16 11.19
C VAL A 531 25.83 27.62 11.54
N THR A 532 24.90 27.82 12.48
CA THR A 532 24.52 29.18 12.92
C THR A 532 25.57 29.81 13.81
N THR A 533 25.60 31.14 13.94
CA THR A 533 26.59 31.82 14.78
C THR A 533 26.29 31.72 16.27
N SER A 534 25.03 31.51 16.65
CA SER A 534 24.64 31.26 18.04
C SER A 534 23.50 30.23 18.16
N VAL A 535 23.55 29.42 19.21
CA VAL A 535 22.51 28.46 19.59
C VAL A 535 22.31 28.58 21.09
N HIS A 536 21.05 28.69 21.52
CA HIS A 536 20.68 28.79 22.92
C HIS A 536 19.53 27.81 23.24
N PHE A 537 19.78 26.92 24.19
CA PHE A 537 18.73 26.13 24.84
C PHE A 537 18.41 26.77 26.17
N LEU A 538 17.16 27.22 26.34
CA LEU A 538 16.74 27.88 27.57
C LEU A 538 16.40 26.87 28.68
N ASP A 539 15.91 25.69 28.28
CA ASP A 539 15.61 24.58 29.19
C ASP A 539 16.48 23.35 28.87
N LYS A 540 16.74 22.54 29.90
CA LYS A 540 17.36 21.23 29.73
C LYS A 540 16.38 20.28 29.04
N LEU A 541 16.79 19.70 27.91
CA LEU A 541 15.97 18.77 27.12
C LEU A 541 15.95 17.35 27.72
N VAL A 542 15.53 17.21 28.98
CA VAL A 542 15.57 15.95 29.74
C VAL A 542 14.73 14.82 29.13
N CYS A 543 13.67 15.18 28.38
CA CYS A 543 12.78 14.23 27.71
C CYS A 543 13.27 13.74 26.34
N LEU A 544 14.42 14.25 25.87
CA LEU A 544 14.92 14.00 24.52
C LEU A 544 15.31 12.53 24.35
N ARG A 545 14.70 11.86 23.36
CA ARG A 545 14.98 10.45 23.04
C ARG A 545 15.83 10.30 21.80
N LYS A 546 15.52 11.04 20.74
CA LYS A 546 16.18 10.92 19.43
C LYS A 546 16.65 12.28 18.95
N ALA A 547 17.94 12.38 18.62
CA ALA A 547 18.55 13.55 18.01
C ALA A 547 19.26 13.15 16.71
N PHE A 548 18.99 13.89 15.64
CA PHE A 548 19.72 13.79 14.37
C PHE A 548 20.27 15.16 14.03
N VAL A 549 21.58 15.25 13.80
CA VAL A 549 22.27 16.50 13.44
C VAL A 549 23.15 16.25 12.22
N LYS A 550 22.79 16.88 11.11
CA LYS A 550 23.60 17.00 9.91
C LYS A 550 23.66 18.48 9.56
N VAL A 551 24.86 19.05 9.60
CA VAL A 551 25.11 20.44 9.21
C VAL A 551 25.96 20.48 7.96
N PHE A 552 25.98 21.61 7.25
CA PHE A 552 26.95 21.88 6.20
C PHE A 552 27.71 23.19 6.47
N TRP A 553 28.87 23.32 5.84
CA TRP A 553 29.81 24.42 6.06
C TRP A 553 30.32 24.98 4.74
N HIS A 554 30.54 26.30 4.71
CA HIS A 554 31.20 27.02 3.61
C HIS A 554 32.37 27.84 4.18
N HIS A 555 33.51 27.85 3.50
CA HIS A 555 34.89 28.13 3.95
C HIS A 555 35.24 29.44 4.72
N GLN A 556 34.31 30.20 5.31
CA GLN A 556 34.62 31.48 5.98
C GLN A 556 34.31 31.49 7.49
N ASP A 557 35.33 31.89 8.25
CA ASP A 557 35.49 32.07 9.71
C ASP A 557 35.05 30.92 10.66
N LEU A 558 36.04 30.22 11.23
CA LEU A 558 35.88 28.90 11.85
C LEU A 558 35.37 28.93 13.31
N ASN A 559 35.69 29.96 14.09
CA ASN A 559 35.67 29.83 15.55
C ASN A 559 34.26 29.89 16.17
N SER A 560 33.44 30.86 15.77
CA SER A 560 32.09 31.05 16.31
C SER A 560 31.15 29.90 15.91
N GLN A 561 31.25 29.43 14.67
CA GLN A 561 30.47 28.32 14.15
C GLN A 561 30.81 27.00 14.84
N ILE A 562 32.10 26.70 15.06
CA ILE A 562 32.50 25.52 15.84
C ILE A 562 31.91 25.60 17.26
N GLN A 563 32.06 26.74 17.94
CA GLN A 563 31.49 26.93 19.27
C GLN A 563 29.98 26.67 19.27
N SER A 564 29.27 27.20 18.28
CA SER A 564 27.84 27.03 18.12
C SER A 564 27.44 25.56 17.92
N LEU A 565 28.21 24.78 17.16
CA LEU A 565 28.00 23.34 17.02
C LEU A 565 28.25 22.59 18.33
N PHE A 566 29.28 22.96 19.10
CA PHE A 566 29.50 22.41 20.44
C PHE A 566 28.34 22.74 21.38
N THR A 567 27.85 23.98 21.37
CA THR A 567 26.68 24.41 22.16
C THR A 567 25.42 23.65 21.73
N LEU A 568 25.24 23.43 20.42
CA LEU A 568 24.15 22.62 19.88
C LEU A 568 24.18 21.20 20.45
N LEU A 569 25.32 20.52 20.36
CA LEU A 569 25.50 19.15 20.85
C LEU A 569 25.37 19.07 22.37
N SER A 570 25.87 20.07 23.09
CA SER A 570 25.78 20.16 24.55
C SER A 570 24.33 20.28 25.02
N GLY A 571 23.47 20.99 24.28
CA GLY A 571 22.03 21.02 24.55
C GLY A 571 21.32 19.68 24.32
N LEU A 572 21.91 18.78 23.54
CA LEU A 572 21.38 17.45 23.22
C LEU A 572 21.94 16.34 24.15
N CYS A 573 22.65 16.71 25.23
CA CYS A 573 23.35 15.80 26.14
C CYS A 573 22.46 14.71 26.79
N HIS A 574 21.16 14.96 26.90
CA HIS A 574 20.19 14.02 27.50
C HIS A 574 19.62 12.99 26.51
N SER A 575 20.00 13.04 25.22
CA SER A 575 19.47 12.13 24.20
C SER A 575 19.85 10.67 24.45
N TYR A 576 18.89 9.76 24.25
CA TYR A 576 19.15 8.31 24.26
C TYR A 576 19.87 7.84 22.99
N LYS A 577 19.45 8.38 21.84
CA LYS A 577 20.01 8.11 20.51
C LYS A 577 20.45 9.40 19.82
N LEU A 578 21.72 9.48 19.45
CA LEU A 578 22.28 10.57 18.64
C LEU A 578 22.80 10.04 17.29
N GLN A 579 22.47 10.75 16.23
CA GLN A 579 22.97 10.50 14.88
C GLN A 579 23.65 11.76 14.35
N LEU A 580 24.92 11.65 13.97
CA LEU A 580 25.72 12.76 13.43
C LEU A 580 26.05 12.53 11.95
N GLY A 581 25.78 13.53 11.12
CA GLY A 581 26.16 13.56 9.71
C GLY A 581 27.66 13.79 9.50
N ASN A 582 28.16 13.45 8.31
CA ASN A 582 29.59 13.51 7.96
C ASN A 582 30.21 14.89 8.16
N GLN A 583 29.59 15.93 7.63
CA GLN A 583 30.09 17.29 7.75
C GLN A 583 30.05 17.80 9.20
N SER A 584 29.13 17.31 10.04
CA SER A 584 29.14 17.59 11.48
C SER A 584 30.42 17.04 12.14
N VAL A 585 30.80 15.79 11.82
CA VAL A 585 32.04 15.18 12.35
C VAL A 585 33.28 15.91 11.81
N GLU A 586 33.29 16.29 10.54
CA GLU A 586 34.43 17.01 9.93
C GLU A 586 34.68 18.37 10.55
N ILE A 587 33.63 19.16 10.84
CA ILE A 587 33.76 20.47 11.47
C ILE A 587 34.35 20.34 12.89
N LEU A 588 33.88 19.34 13.65
CA LEU A 588 34.43 19.01 14.97
C LEU A 588 35.89 18.52 14.90
N SER A 589 36.33 18.02 13.75
CA SER A 589 37.70 17.54 13.50
C SER A 589 38.68 18.61 13.09
N SER A 590 38.24 19.85 12.94
CA SER A 590 39.15 20.96 12.64
C SER A 590 40.09 21.21 13.83
N LYS A 591 41.39 21.46 13.53
CA LYS A 591 42.45 21.69 14.55
C LYS A 591 42.09 22.77 15.59
N LYS A 592 41.21 23.70 15.27
CA LYS A 592 40.75 24.77 16.18
C LYS A 592 39.64 24.31 17.14
N GLY A 593 38.84 23.31 16.77
CA GLY A 593 37.73 22.82 17.59
C GLY A 593 38.16 21.93 18.76
N LEU A 594 39.21 21.13 18.57
CA LEU A 594 39.74 20.21 19.59
C LEU A 594 40.44 20.93 20.75
N LEU A 595 41.02 22.11 20.51
CA LEU A 595 41.89 22.81 21.49
C LEU A 595 41.14 23.68 22.50
N LYS A 596 39.83 23.91 22.36
CA LYS A 596 39.10 24.92 23.17
C LYS A 596 37.85 24.44 23.89
N ASN A 597 37.22 23.34 23.48
CA ASN A 597 35.87 23.00 23.96
C ASN A 597 35.73 21.52 24.33
N HIS A 598 35.34 21.26 25.58
CA HIS A 598 34.91 19.93 26.03
C HIS A 598 33.39 19.80 25.87
N LEU A 599 32.93 18.74 25.21
CA LEU A 599 31.51 18.38 25.18
C LEU A 599 31.05 17.96 26.58
N LEU A 600 29.85 18.39 26.96
CA LEU A 600 29.19 17.86 28.16
C LEU A 600 28.99 16.34 28.03
N PRO A 601 29.14 15.56 29.13
CA PRO A 601 28.92 14.13 29.08
C PRO A 601 27.46 13.77 28.76
N PHE A 602 27.29 12.83 27.84
CA PHE A 602 26.03 12.22 27.45
C PHE A 602 25.72 11.02 28.34
N HIS A 603 25.37 11.27 29.60
CA HIS A 603 25.18 10.20 30.61
C HIS A 603 24.07 9.18 30.27
N ASN A 604 23.06 9.60 29.50
CA ASN A 604 21.91 8.74 29.16
C ASN A 604 22.01 8.09 27.78
N MET A 605 23.03 8.42 26.99
CA MET A 605 23.12 7.96 25.60
C MET A 605 23.51 6.49 25.54
N ARG A 606 22.70 5.70 24.82
CA ARG A 606 22.94 4.28 24.59
C ARG A 606 23.21 3.96 23.12
N PHE A 607 22.81 4.84 22.20
CA PHE A 607 22.99 4.64 20.77
C PHE A 607 23.65 5.86 20.11
N LEU A 608 24.76 5.63 19.42
CA LEU A 608 25.48 6.66 18.67
C LEU A 608 25.71 6.17 17.25
N GLU A 609 25.24 6.93 16.27
CA GLU A 609 25.54 6.69 14.86
C GLU A 609 26.32 7.87 14.28
N LEU A 610 27.45 7.57 13.66
CA LEU A 610 28.39 8.54 13.12
C LEU A 610 28.57 8.28 11.63
N GLN A 611 28.31 9.30 10.82
CA GLN A 611 28.77 9.34 9.44
C GLN A 611 30.13 10.02 9.42
N THR A 612 31.16 9.41 8.84
CA THR A 612 32.52 9.97 8.84
C THR A 612 33.35 9.44 7.67
N ARG A 613 34.42 10.16 7.29
CA ARG A 613 35.44 9.67 6.35
C ARG A 613 36.52 8.82 7.03
N LEU A 614 36.56 8.82 8.37
CA LEU A 614 37.55 8.10 9.19
C LEU A 614 39.01 8.35 8.78
N ASN A 615 39.35 9.59 8.44
CA ASN A 615 40.74 9.98 8.21
C ASN A 615 41.47 10.33 9.52
N ARG A 616 42.79 10.57 9.45
CA ARG A 616 43.64 10.93 10.60
C ARG A 616 43.12 12.11 11.43
N HIS A 617 42.47 13.08 10.78
CA HIS A 617 41.90 14.23 11.47
C HIS A 617 40.63 13.87 12.28
N ASN A 618 39.84 12.91 11.79
CA ASN A 618 38.61 12.50 12.47
C ASN A 618 38.87 11.58 13.68
N VAL A 619 39.96 10.83 13.70
CA VAL A 619 40.32 9.88 14.77
C VAL A 619 40.29 10.56 16.15
N GLN A 620 40.91 11.74 16.26
CA GLN A 620 40.95 12.49 17.53
C GLN A 620 39.55 12.92 17.98
N THR A 621 38.73 13.42 17.06
CA THR A 621 37.35 13.82 17.36
C THR A 621 36.47 12.65 17.77
N LEU A 622 36.66 11.48 17.16
CA LEU A 622 35.96 10.26 17.57
C LEU A 622 36.33 9.89 19.01
N SER A 623 37.62 9.95 19.37
CA SER A 623 38.04 9.70 20.75
C SER A 623 37.37 10.68 21.72
N CYS A 624 37.30 11.97 21.39
CA CYS A 624 36.61 12.98 22.22
C CYS A 624 35.11 12.69 22.34
N LEU A 625 34.44 12.31 21.25
CA LEU A 625 33.03 11.93 21.27
C LEU A 625 32.78 10.70 22.14
N PHE A 626 33.65 9.69 22.06
CA PHE A 626 33.56 8.47 22.88
C PHE A 626 33.77 8.78 24.37
N LYS A 627 34.73 9.65 24.72
CA LYS A 627 34.93 10.13 26.11
C LYS A 627 33.67 10.79 26.67
N SER A 628 32.96 11.54 25.83
CA SER A 628 31.69 12.16 26.22
C SER A 628 30.52 11.18 26.27
N CYS A 629 30.64 9.91 25.86
CA CYS A 629 29.56 8.92 25.85
C CYS A 629 29.85 7.72 26.78
N PRO A 630 30.00 7.92 28.10
CA PRO A 630 30.50 6.89 29.02
C PRO A 630 29.60 5.64 29.13
N MET A 631 28.32 5.75 28.80
CA MET A 631 27.31 4.70 28.96
C MET A 631 26.86 4.07 27.63
N LEU A 632 27.60 4.32 26.54
CA LEU A 632 27.19 3.89 25.20
C LEU A 632 27.13 2.35 25.10
N ASN A 633 26.02 1.83 24.56
CA ASN A 633 25.83 0.40 24.34
C ASN A 633 26.02 0.02 22.86
N ILE A 634 25.47 0.83 21.95
CA ILE A 634 25.47 0.59 20.50
C ILE A 634 26.20 1.72 19.78
N LEU A 635 27.25 1.37 19.05
CA LEU A 635 27.98 2.26 18.15
C LEU A 635 27.78 1.83 16.69
N THR A 636 27.29 2.74 15.86
CA THR A 636 27.24 2.56 14.41
C THR A 636 28.16 3.59 13.74
N VAL A 637 29.12 3.14 12.96
CA VAL A 637 29.99 4.00 12.14
C VAL A 637 29.67 3.76 10.67
N LYS A 638 29.30 4.80 9.94
CA LYS A 638 29.06 4.78 8.50
C LYS A 638 30.17 5.52 7.80
N ILE A 639 31.09 4.77 7.21
CA ILE A 639 32.21 5.29 6.43
C ILE A 639 31.68 5.73 5.06
N ILE A 640 31.90 7.00 4.71
CA ILE A 640 31.48 7.58 3.43
C ILE A 640 32.70 7.69 2.53
N ASP A 641 32.60 7.08 1.35
CA ASP A 641 33.65 7.01 0.33
C ASP A 641 33.64 8.28 -0.54
N ASP A 642 34.79 8.90 -0.72
CA ASP A 642 35.00 10.00 -1.66
C ASP A 642 36.03 9.50 -2.69
N GLN A 643 35.61 9.43 -3.97
CA GLN A 643 36.44 8.91 -5.07
C GLN A 643 37.76 9.67 -5.27
N THR A 644 37.95 10.79 -4.58
CA THR A 644 39.12 11.67 -4.67
C THR A 644 40.19 11.43 -3.59
N SER A 645 39.93 10.57 -2.60
CA SER A 645 40.88 10.32 -1.51
C SER A 645 41.97 9.36 -1.98
N GLU A 646 43.25 9.76 -1.94
CA GLU A 646 44.39 8.86 -2.16
C GLU A 646 44.29 7.66 -1.21
N ARG A 647 43.78 6.53 -1.73
CA ARG A 647 43.65 5.30 -0.98
C ARG A 647 45.05 4.76 -0.75
N ARG A 648 45.60 4.99 0.45
CA ARG A 648 46.76 4.21 0.91
C ARG A 648 46.33 2.76 0.96
N GLN A 649 46.87 1.99 0.03
CA GLN A 649 46.67 0.56 -0.03
C GLN A 649 47.28 -0.07 1.23
N TRP A 650 46.54 -0.99 1.83
CA TRP A 650 46.95 -1.86 2.93
C TRP A 650 48.46 -2.18 2.90
N ASN A 651 49.22 -1.83 3.96
CA ASN A 651 50.59 -2.31 4.17
C ASN A 651 50.57 -3.78 4.60
N LYS A 652 51.27 -4.65 3.86
CA LYS A 652 51.24 -6.13 4.02
C LYS A 652 51.60 -6.65 5.42
N ASP A 653 52.17 -5.84 6.29
CA ASP A 653 52.72 -6.26 7.58
C ASP A 653 51.87 -5.77 8.77
N LEU A 654 50.85 -6.54 9.15
CA LEU A 654 49.98 -6.25 10.32
C LEU A 654 50.70 -6.32 11.67
N TRP A 655 51.89 -6.91 11.71
CA TRP A 655 52.63 -7.14 12.94
C TRP A 655 53.53 -5.95 13.33
N ASP A 656 53.60 -4.92 12.48
CA ASP A 656 54.33 -3.70 12.81
C ASP A 656 53.48 -2.78 13.71
N MET A 657 53.49 -3.11 14.99
CA MET A 657 52.89 -2.33 16.09
C MET A 657 53.55 -0.95 16.30
N SER A 658 54.51 -0.55 15.44
CA SER A 658 55.11 0.79 15.45
C SER A 658 54.21 1.88 14.84
N ASN A 659 53.01 1.51 14.36
CA ASN A 659 52.08 2.44 13.73
C ASN A 659 51.53 3.51 14.70
N SER A 660 51.71 4.78 14.33
CA SER A 660 51.30 5.95 15.10
C SER A 660 49.80 6.01 15.46
N GLU A 661 48.90 5.46 14.64
CA GLU A 661 47.45 5.52 14.91
C GLU A 661 47.00 4.47 15.93
N ILE A 662 47.61 3.28 15.90
CA ILE A 662 47.39 2.27 16.94
C ILE A 662 47.88 2.80 18.29
N GLN A 663 49.10 3.36 18.32
CA GLN A 663 49.65 3.98 19.52
C GLN A 663 48.77 5.11 20.05
N TYR A 664 48.18 5.91 19.16
CA TYR A 664 47.21 6.94 19.56
C TYR A 664 46.01 6.31 20.27
N TRP A 665 45.31 5.36 19.65
CA TRP A 665 44.15 4.72 20.30
C TRP A 665 44.52 4.03 21.62
N GLU A 666 45.63 3.31 21.67
CA GLU A 666 46.15 2.69 22.91
C GLU A 666 46.38 3.73 24.02
N SER A 667 46.90 4.92 23.68
CA SER A 667 47.04 6.02 24.65
C SER A 667 45.70 6.56 25.18
N GLN A 668 44.59 6.33 24.47
CA GLN A 668 43.25 6.74 24.89
C GLN A 668 42.53 5.68 25.74
N ALA A 669 43.10 4.47 25.90
CA ALA A 669 42.43 3.34 26.56
C ALA A 669 41.97 3.68 27.99
N TYR A 670 42.83 4.34 28.78
CA TYR A 670 42.51 4.74 30.16
C TYR A 670 41.36 5.75 30.22
N GLU A 671 41.39 6.80 29.38
CA GLU A 671 40.34 7.82 29.37
C GLU A 671 39.00 7.32 28.80
N LEU A 672 39.04 6.28 27.97
CA LEU A 672 37.86 5.64 27.38
C LEU A 672 37.33 4.45 28.19
N GLU A 673 37.89 4.15 29.35
CA GLU A 673 37.55 2.94 30.11
C GLU A 673 36.04 2.83 30.38
N SER A 674 35.39 3.93 30.77
CA SER A 674 33.94 3.92 31.03
C SER A 674 33.14 3.54 29.79
N PHE A 675 33.44 4.14 28.63
CA PHE A 675 32.83 3.83 27.34
C PHE A 675 33.07 2.37 26.94
N LEU A 676 34.31 1.89 27.07
CA LEU A 676 34.72 0.53 26.70
C LEU A 676 34.08 -0.55 27.59
N ASN A 677 33.78 -0.22 28.86
CA ASN A 677 33.11 -1.12 29.81
C ASN A 677 31.60 -1.26 29.56
N HIS A 678 30.99 -0.43 28.70
CA HIS A 678 29.55 -0.47 28.42
C HIS A 678 29.22 -0.79 26.96
N LEU A 679 30.18 -0.67 26.05
CA LEU A 679 29.99 -0.89 24.62
C LEU A 679 29.76 -2.39 24.32
N GLU A 680 28.55 -2.75 23.90
CA GLU A 680 28.15 -4.14 23.64
C GLU A 680 28.09 -4.45 22.14
N PHE A 681 27.60 -3.51 21.33
CA PHE A 681 27.37 -3.72 19.89
C PHE A 681 28.05 -2.65 19.05
N VAL A 682 28.86 -3.09 18.09
CA VAL A 682 29.53 -2.22 17.12
C VAL A 682 29.15 -2.65 15.71
N GLU A 683 28.74 -1.69 14.89
CA GLU A 683 28.47 -1.88 13.46
C GLU A 683 29.23 -0.84 12.64
N ILE A 684 30.12 -1.29 11.76
CA ILE A 684 30.90 -0.43 10.87
C ILE A 684 30.48 -0.72 9.43
N HIS A 685 29.86 0.26 8.77
CA HIS A 685 29.48 0.21 7.37
C HIS A 685 30.53 0.91 6.50
N GLY A 686 30.70 0.40 5.28
CA GLY A 686 31.65 0.96 4.32
C GLY A 686 33.10 0.59 4.62
N PHE A 687 33.32 -0.55 5.28
CA PHE A 687 34.64 -1.03 5.67
C PHE A 687 35.42 -1.46 4.41
N VAL A 688 36.50 -0.75 4.13
CA VAL A 688 37.43 -0.97 3.00
C VAL A 688 38.83 -1.33 3.46
N GLU A 689 38.99 -1.54 4.77
CA GLU A 689 40.20 -2.09 5.38
C GLU A 689 41.39 -1.12 5.38
N CYS A 690 41.12 0.18 5.42
CA CYS A 690 42.18 1.17 5.59
C CYS A 690 42.79 1.11 7.00
N GLU A 691 44.01 1.64 7.12
CA GLU A 691 44.78 1.72 8.37
C GLU A 691 43.96 2.25 9.57
N ASN A 692 43.20 3.33 9.40
CA ASN A 692 42.40 3.92 10.47
C ASN A 692 41.19 3.06 10.87
N GLU A 693 40.59 2.37 9.89
CA GLU A 693 39.45 1.48 10.10
C GLU A 693 39.87 0.25 10.91
N MET A 694 40.99 -0.34 10.50
CA MET A 694 41.62 -1.47 11.20
C MET A 694 42.07 -1.08 12.60
N SER A 695 42.71 0.08 12.76
CA SER A 695 43.19 0.56 14.08
C SER A 695 42.04 0.75 15.07
N LEU A 696 40.92 1.36 14.64
CA LEU A 696 39.74 1.50 15.47
C LEU A 696 39.12 0.14 15.84
N ALA A 697 38.98 -0.77 14.85
CA ALA A 697 38.43 -2.10 15.10
C ALA A 697 39.29 -2.90 16.10
N ILE A 698 40.61 -2.90 15.93
CA ILE A 698 41.56 -3.57 16.83
C ILE A 698 41.48 -2.98 18.24
N PHE A 699 41.47 -1.65 18.36
CA PHE A 699 41.36 -0.98 19.66
C PHE A 699 40.08 -1.40 20.41
N LEU A 700 38.93 -1.36 19.73
CA LEU A 700 37.64 -1.74 20.34
C LEU A 700 37.59 -3.23 20.72
N LEU A 701 38.24 -4.12 19.95
CA LEU A 701 38.34 -5.55 20.30
C LEU A 701 39.25 -5.77 21.51
N ARG A 702 40.40 -5.09 21.56
CA ARG A 702 41.39 -5.24 22.63
C ARG A 702 40.92 -4.70 23.97
N HIS A 703 40.11 -3.65 23.98
CA HIS A 703 39.75 -2.94 25.21
C HIS A 703 38.26 -2.98 25.56
N GLY A 704 37.38 -3.35 24.63
CA GLY A 704 35.93 -3.43 24.85
C GLY A 704 35.52 -4.60 25.75
N LYS A 705 35.59 -4.42 27.07
CA LYS A 705 35.32 -5.47 28.07
C LYS A 705 33.88 -5.99 28.05
N ALA A 706 32.91 -5.16 27.62
CA ALA A 706 31.50 -5.56 27.48
C ALA A 706 31.11 -5.98 26.06
N LEU A 707 32.03 -5.97 25.10
CA LEU A 707 31.70 -6.19 23.70
C LEU A 707 31.12 -7.59 23.46
N ILE A 708 29.93 -7.65 22.88
CA ILE A 708 29.21 -8.89 22.54
C ILE A 708 29.35 -9.16 21.05
N LYS A 709 29.20 -8.13 20.20
CA LYS A 709 29.24 -8.31 18.74
C LYS A 709 29.85 -7.10 18.04
N MET A 710 30.77 -7.38 17.13
CA MET A 710 31.27 -6.43 16.14
C MET A 710 30.87 -6.89 14.73
N THR A 711 30.23 -6.01 13.97
CA THR A 711 29.77 -6.26 12.61
C THR A 711 30.50 -5.33 11.66
N LEU A 712 31.27 -5.89 10.73
CA LEU A 712 32.00 -5.14 9.70
C LEU A 712 31.33 -5.40 8.34
N ARG A 713 30.78 -4.34 7.73
CA ARG A 713 30.09 -4.42 6.44
C ARG A 713 30.87 -3.69 5.36
N SER A 714 31.21 -4.40 4.30
CA SER A 714 31.98 -3.82 3.19
C SER A 714 31.11 -2.95 2.27
N SER A 715 31.67 -1.88 1.71
CA SER A 715 31.02 -1.05 0.68
C SER A 715 31.03 -1.68 -0.72
N PHE A 716 31.93 -2.63 -0.98
CA PHE A 716 32.09 -3.23 -2.30
C PHE A 716 31.44 -4.62 -2.41
N LEU A 717 30.83 -4.87 -3.57
CA LEU A 717 30.54 -6.21 -4.12
C LEU A 717 31.82 -7.02 -4.46
N CYS A 718 32.97 -6.70 -3.85
CA CYS A 718 34.26 -7.22 -4.30
C CYS A 718 34.40 -8.71 -3.93
N ARG A 719 34.66 -9.50 -4.97
CA ARG A 719 34.66 -10.97 -5.08
C ARG A 719 35.85 -11.67 -4.41
N ASP A 720 36.52 -11.05 -3.43
CA ASP A 720 37.74 -11.62 -2.85
C ASP A 720 37.49 -12.23 -1.46
N SER A 721 36.88 -13.42 -1.47
CA SER A 721 36.54 -14.20 -0.27
C SER A 721 37.76 -14.61 0.54
N LEU A 722 38.90 -14.85 -0.12
CA LEU A 722 40.19 -15.19 0.48
C LEU A 722 40.75 -14.04 1.31
N ARG A 723 40.74 -12.82 0.77
CA ARG A 723 41.18 -11.63 1.51
C ARG A 723 40.30 -11.39 2.74
N ARG A 724 38.97 -11.50 2.62
CA ARG A 724 38.05 -11.40 3.77
C ARG A 724 38.32 -12.48 4.84
N GLN A 725 38.61 -13.72 4.43
CA GLN A 725 38.98 -14.80 5.36
C GLN A 725 40.32 -14.53 6.06
N MET A 726 41.31 -14.04 5.33
CA MET A 726 42.62 -13.68 5.90
C MET A 726 42.48 -12.59 6.97
N ILE A 727 41.70 -11.56 6.69
CA ILE A 727 41.45 -10.43 7.62
C ILE A 727 40.63 -10.89 8.82
N ARG A 728 39.62 -11.73 8.58
CA ARG A 728 38.86 -12.35 9.65
C ARG A 728 39.78 -13.15 10.57
N SER A 729 40.66 -13.98 9.99
CA SER A 729 41.66 -14.77 10.74
C SER A 729 42.61 -13.87 11.53
N GLN A 730 43.02 -12.73 10.95
CA GLN A 730 43.92 -11.78 11.58
C GLN A 730 43.25 -11.01 12.72
N LEU A 731 42.02 -10.50 12.53
CA LEU A 731 41.26 -9.85 13.60
C LEU A 731 40.95 -10.81 14.75
N THR A 732 40.68 -12.09 14.45
CA THR A 732 40.52 -13.13 15.49
C THR A 732 41.83 -13.51 16.17
N GLY A 733 42.98 -13.18 15.59
CA GLY A 733 44.30 -13.43 16.16
C GLY A 733 44.72 -12.40 17.22
N PHE A 734 44.04 -11.25 17.31
CA PHE A 734 44.28 -10.27 18.37
C PHE A 734 43.57 -10.66 19.66
N SER A 735 44.20 -10.36 20.80
CA SER A 735 43.60 -10.54 22.12
C SER A 735 42.31 -9.72 22.24
N MET A 736 41.20 -10.39 22.55
CA MET A 736 39.92 -9.73 22.82
C MET A 736 39.75 -9.52 24.33
N ALA A 737 39.37 -8.32 24.76
CA ALA A 737 39.07 -8.05 26.18
C ALA A 737 37.83 -8.81 26.67
N SER A 738 36.85 -9.00 25.79
CA SER A 738 35.62 -9.73 26.10
C SER A 738 35.66 -11.13 25.51
N SER A 739 35.49 -12.15 26.35
CA SER A 739 35.33 -13.54 25.93
C SER A 739 34.00 -13.81 25.20
N LYS A 740 33.04 -12.87 25.28
CA LYS A 740 31.73 -12.96 24.61
C LYS A 740 31.74 -12.35 23.21
N ALA A 741 32.78 -11.59 22.85
CA ALA A 741 32.83 -10.84 21.61
C ALA A 741 32.82 -11.78 20.38
N LYS A 742 31.89 -11.53 19.46
CA LYS A 742 31.82 -12.21 18.15
C LYS A 742 32.02 -11.21 17.01
N ILE A 743 32.92 -11.55 16.09
CA ILE A 743 33.17 -10.74 14.88
C ILE A 743 32.38 -11.34 13.71
N SER A 744 31.57 -10.52 13.07
CA SER A 744 30.80 -10.87 11.86
C SER A 744 31.18 -9.95 10.71
N PHE A 745 31.35 -10.53 9.52
CA PHE A 745 31.65 -9.83 8.29
C PHE A 745 30.51 -10.04 7.30
N HIS A 746 30.03 -8.96 6.68
CA HIS A 746 28.98 -9.00 5.65
C HIS A 746 29.44 -8.26 4.39
#